data_AF-A0A524I566-F1
#
_entry.id   AF-A0A524I566-F1
#
_cell.length_a   1.000
_cell.length_b   1.000
_cell.length_c   1.000
_cell.angle_alpha   90.00
_cell.angle_beta   90.00
_cell.angle_gamma   90.00
#
_symmetry.space_group_name_H-M   'P 1'
#
loop_
_entity.id
_entity.type
_entity.pdbx_description
1 polymer ?
#
loop_
_entity_poly.entity_id
_entity_poly.type
_entity_poly.pdbx_seq_one_letter_code
_entity_poly.pdbx_strand_id
1 'polypeptide(L)'
;MHGSVRVSPFVRFGLLGIIVLFVLIALTTMVPGDLSAATEGDFEYSVADGQATITGYTGPGGAVTIPATLGGYSVVAIDAFSFGYGTSLTSVIIGSGITTIGNSAFVYCTSLTSITIPSSVTSIESYAFAGCSALTAVNMDPDNPSYASADGVIYSKDLAILTHYSGGFGHFVVPESVTSIGDGAFAFSALSSVTISDNVINIGSFAFDECQSLTSVIIGNGVTSIGSYAFMSCYNLNSVTIGDNVTTIGSYAFYRCTSLASITIPDGVANIGDHAFSRSALSSITIGSGVTSIGSEAFYYCTSLTSINFHGLTRPSSVGSSWILDTPSTIRGHAYYSSNFPLLGGSFCGLIMGEYIPEYTYTVTDGKATITGYIGPGGAAKISPTLGGFPVIAIGYAAFESNHIITSVTIPEGVTIIGDFAFYDCSSLTSVTISESVINIGYSAFYWCSSLTSVTIPSSVTTIGDYAFAYCLSLISVTISEGVTTIGDYAFFYCPSLTSVTISEGVINIGYSAFYYCPSLTSVTISEGVITIGDMAFAECSSLTSVTIPSTVTTIGEAAFYWCSSLTSMTFLGLEQPTSVGPYWILDANGGLQGHAYYASNFPAPGGSFNGLIMGAYIPEDYTYTVTDGDATITGYTGDGGDVTIPSILGGCPVVAIGDRAFEDNTNIISVTIPSTVTTIGESAFAFGSWFDSSSITAINVVPENPNYASIDGVLYDKEITTLIQYPCTRGGAFTIPGSVTTIGYGAFAFSHSLTSVTIPGSVTVIGATAFYDCRY
;
A
#
# COMPACT_ATOMS: atom_id res chain seq x y z
N MET A 1 -44.76 -21.24 18.50
CA MET A 1 -45.82 -22.01 17.81
C MET A 1 -45.20 -23.30 17.29
N HIS A 2 -45.81 -24.43 17.60
CA HIS A 2 -45.33 -25.77 17.24
C HIS A 2 -45.27 -25.95 15.72
N GLY A 3 -44.08 -26.26 15.20
CA GLY A 3 -43.86 -26.68 13.82
C GLY A 3 -42.93 -27.90 13.81
N SER A 4 -43.51 -29.08 13.74
CA SER A 4 -42.83 -30.37 13.61
C SER A 4 -42.14 -30.46 12.24
N VAL A 5 -40.82 -30.34 12.20
CA VAL A 5 -40.02 -30.73 11.02
C VAL A 5 -39.52 -32.15 11.24
N ARG A 6 -39.99 -33.06 10.38
CA ARG A 6 -39.58 -34.46 10.33
C ARG A 6 -38.08 -34.55 10.03
N VAL A 7 -37.32 -35.13 10.95
CA VAL A 7 -35.95 -35.59 10.71
C VAL A 7 -36.03 -36.83 9.80
N SER A 8 -35.55 -36.74 8.56
CA SER A 8 -35.40 -37.91 7.68
C SER A 8 -34.11 -38.66 8.01
N PRO A 9 -34.11 -40.00 8.17
CA PRO A 9 -32.90 -40.76 8.40
C PRO A 9 -32.23 -41.07 7.04
N PHE A 10 -31.39 -40.17 6.55
CA PHE A 10 -30.42 -40.46 5.49
C PHE A 10 -28.99 -40.33 6.06
N VAL A 11 -28.71 -41.14 7.08
CA VAL A 11 -27.34 -41.41 7.55
C VAL A 11 -27.23 -42.92 7.71
N ARG A 12 -26.88 -43.60 6.62
CA ARG A 12 -26.22 -44.92 6.51
C ARG A 12 -26.35 -45.46 5.08
N PHE A 13 -25.58 -44.88 4.15
CA PHE A 13 -25.13 -45.57 2.96
C PHE A 13 -23.69 -45.16 2.70
N GLY A 14 -22.77 -45.82 3.42
CA GLY A 14 -21.35 -45.82 3.05
C GLY A 14 -21.17 -46.72 1.83
N LEU A 15 -20.35 -46.27 0.87
CA LEU A 15 -19.85 -46.97 -0.31
C LEU A 15 -20.87 -47.48 -1.34
N LEU A 16 -22.00 -48.08 -0.96
CA LEU A 16 -22.96 -48.69 -1.90
C LEU A 16 -23.93 -47.68 -2.57
N GLY A 17 -24.22 -46.54 -1.95
CA GLY A 17 -25.32 -45.65 -2.38
C GLY A 17 -25.04 -44.80 -3.63
N ILE A 18 -23.77 -44.43 -3.87
CA ILE A 18 -23.35 -43.67 -5.06
C ILE A 18 -23.04 -44.62 -6.23
N ILE A 19 -22.56 -45.83 -5.93
CA ILE A 19 -22.32 -46.89 -6.92
C ILE A 19 -23.64 -47.31 -7.58
N VAL A 20 -24.75 -47.37 -6.83
CA VAL A 20 -26.07 -47.67 -7.39
C VAL A 20 -26.61 -46.54 -8.29
N LEU A 21 -26.18 -45.28 -8.11
CA LEU A 21 -26.66 -44.15 -8.93
C LEU A 21 -26.01 -44.13 -10.32
N PHE A 22 -24.74 -44.49 -10.45
CA PHE A 22 -24.09 -44.66 -11.77
C PHE A 22 -24.56 -45.94 -12.49
N VAL A 23 -24.82 -47.02 -11.74
CA VAL A 23 -25.43 -48.24 -12.29
C VAL A 23 -26.88 -48.00 -12.75
N LEU A 24 -27.63 -47.06 -12.16
CA LEU A 24 -29.00 -46.74 -12.60
C LEU A 24 -29.10 -45.71 -13.74
N ILE A 25 -28.12 -44.82 -13.92
CA ILE A 25 -28.16 -43.82 -15.01
C ILE A 25 -27.76 -44.44 -16.37
N ALA A 26 -26.92 -45.46 -16.40
CA ALA A 26 -26.59 -46.21 -17.62
C ALA A 26 -27.78 -47.04 -18.19
N LEU A 27 -28.90 -47.14 -17.48
CA LEU A 27 -30.06 -47.96 -17.86
C LEU A 27 -31.26 -47.17 -18.43
N THR A 28 -31.17 -45.85 -18.68
CA THR A 28 -32.37 -45.07 -19.09
C THR A 28 -32.28 -44.19 -20.36
N THR A 29 -31.25 -44.35 -21.20
CA THR A 29 -31.26 -43.72 -22.55
C THR A 29 -30.96 -44.69 -23.69
N MET A 30 -31.53 -45.89 -23.67
CA MET A 30 -31.65 -46.71 -24.87
C MET A 30 -33.06 -46.60 -25.45
N VAL A 31 -33.15 -45.92 -26.59
CA VAL A 31 -34.26 -46.05 -27.52
C VAL A 31 -34.30 -47.52 -27.97
N PRO A 32 -35.46 -48.21 -27.92
CA PRO A 32 -35.52 -49.62 -28.30
C PRO A 32 -35.47 -49.74 -29.84
N GLY A 33 -34.26 -49.90 -30.36
CA GLY A 33 -34.01 -50.57 -31.64
C GLY A 33 -33.26 -51.86 -31.32
N ASP A 34 -33.81 -52.99 -31.73
CA ASP A 34 -33.31 -54.35 -31.48
C ASP A 34 -31.78 -54.49 -31.66
N LEU A 35 -31.05 -54.55 -30.55
CA LEU A 35 -29.70 -55.10 -30.46
C LEU A 35 -29.74 -56.16 -29.37
N SER A 36 -30.07 -57.40 -29.75
CA SER A 36 -29.84 -58.54 -28.87
C SER A 36 -28.33 -58.65 -28.64
N ALA A 37 -27.87 -58.52 -27.39
CA ALA A 37 -26.48 -58.82 -27.03
C ALA A 37 -26.12 -60.22 -27.53
N ALA A 38 -25.14 -60.30 -28.41
CA ALA A 38 -24.63 -61.56 -28.92
C ALA A 38 -23.58 -62.09 -27.95
N THR A 39 -23.49 -63.42 -27.83
CA THR A 39 -22.54 -64.07 -26.94
C THR A 39 -21.71 -65.08 -27.72
N GLU A 40 -20.39 -65.03 -27.60
CA GLU A 40 -19.48 -66.06 -28.12
C GLU A 40 -18.42 -66.39 -27.08
N GLY A 41 -18.44 -67.63 -26.59
CA GLY A 41 -17.60 -68.07 -25.48
C GLY A 41 -17.92 -67.28 -24.20
N ASP A 42 -16.89 -66.65 -23.63
CA ASP A 42 -16.97 -65.87 -22.39
C ASP A 42 -17.31 -64.39 -22.62
N PHE A 43 -17.52 -63.97 -23.87
CA PHE A 43 -17.67 -62.56 -24.25
C PHE A 43 -19.10 -62.23 -24.70
N GLU A 44 -19.62 -61.13 -24.17
CA GLU A 44 -20.83 -60.46 -24.66
C GLU A 44 -20.42 -59.30 -25.57
N TYR A 45 -21.08 -59.15 -26.71
CA TYR A 45 -20.76 -58.13 -27.69
C TYR A 45 -21.97 -57.61 -28.45
N SER A 46 -21.82 -56.40 -28.98
CA SER A 46 -22.74 -55.77 -29.93
C SER A 46 -22.07 -55.65 -31.30
N VAL A 47 -22.87 -55.61 -32.36
CA VAL A 47 -22.37 -55.43 -33.72
C VAL A 47 -23.02 -54.20 -34.34
N ALA A 48 -22.19 -53.26 -34.78
CA ALA A 48 -22.60 -52.08 -35.53
C ALA A 48 -21.66 -51.93 -36.73
N ASP A 49 -22.22 -51.60 -37.90
CA ASP A 49 -21.46 -51.37 -39.15
C ASP A 49 -20.47 -52.50 -39.52
N GLY A 50 -20.81 -53.75 -39.17
CA GLY A 50 -19.97 -54.92 -39.45
C GLY A 50 -18.75 -55.08 -38.54
N GLN A 51 -18.70 -54.38 -37.42
CA GLN A 51 -17.65 -54.45 -36.41
C GLN A 51 -18.24 -54.82 -35.04
N ALA A 52 -17.49 -55.58 -34.24
CA ALA A 52 -17.91 -56.01 -32.91
C ALA A 52 -17.31 -55.11 -31.82
N THR A 53 -18.12 -54.76 -30.83
CA THR A 53 -17.71 -54.08 -29.59
C THR A 53 -18.03 -54.98 -28.41
N ILE A 54 -17.04 -55.28 -27.56
CA ILE A 54 -17.24 -56.10 -26.36
C ILE A 54 -17.99 -55.28 -25.32
N THR A 55 -19.16 -55.75 -24.90
CA THR A 55 -20.03 -55.11 -23.91
C THR A 55 -20.02 -55.80 -22.55
N GLY A 56 -19.41 -56.98 -22.45
CA GLY A 56 -19.32 -57.73 -21.20
C GLY A 56 -18.40 -58.95 -21.27
N TYR A 57 -17.92 -59.39 -20.11
CA TYR A 57 -17.14 -60.62 -19.93
C TYR A 57 -17.68 -61.41 -18.74
N THR A 58 -18.04 -62.68 -18.98
CA THR A 58 -18.62 -63.57 -17.97
C THR A 58 -17.76 -64.82 -17.70
N GLY A 59 -16.52 -64.82 -18.19
CA GLY A 59 -15.64 -65.98 -18.06
C GLY A 59 -15.10 -66.20 -16.65
N PRO A 60 -14.37 -67.31 -16.42
CA PRO A 60 -13.94 -67.73 -15.08
C PRO A 60 -12.84 -66.84 -14.46
N GLY A 61 -12.25 -65.93 -15.23
CA GLY A 61 -11.08 -65.13 -14.83
C GLY A 61 -9.75 -65.76 -15.22
N GLY A 62 -8.68 -65.42 -14.51
CA GLY A 62 -7.32 -65.85 -14.83
C GLY A 62 -6.71 -65.07 -15.99
N ALA A 63 -5.90 -65.74 -16.81
CA ALA A 63 -5.28 -65.15 -17.99
C ALA A 63 -6.28 -65.16 -19.16
N VAL A 64 -6.57 -63.99 -19.72
CA VAL A 64 -7.54 -63.80 -20.80
C VAL A 64 -6.86 -63.19 -22.03
N THR A 65 -7.11 -63.76 -23.20
CA THR A 65 -6.76 -63.16 -24.49
C THR A 65 -8.04 -62.74 -25.18
N ILE A 66 -8.17 -61.45 -25.50
CA ILE A 66 -9.33 -60.92 -26.21
C ILE A 66 -9.19 -61.29 -27.70
N PRO A 67 -10.17 -61.99 -28.28
CA PRO A 67 -10.07 -62.45 -29.66
C PRO A 67 -10.14 -61.28 -30.66
N ALA A 68 -9.50 -61.46 -31.82
CA ALA A 68 -9.56 -60.48 -32.92
C ALA A 68 -10.92 -60.46 -33.62
N THR A 69 -11.73 -61.51 -33.48
CA THR A 69 -13.05 -61.64 -34.08
C THR A 69 -14.06 -62.26 -33.10
N LEU A 70 -15.30 -61.77 -33.11
CA LEU A 70 -16.46 -62.36 -32.42
C LEU A 70 -17.63 -62.41 -33.41
N GLY A 71 -18.31 -63.55 -33.53
CA GLY A 71 -19.41 -63.78 -34.47
C GLY A 71 -19.00 -63.67 -35.94
N GLY A 72 -17.71 -63.80 -36.25
CA GLY A 72 -17.15 -63.52 -37.58
C GLY A 72 -16.91 -62.03 -37.89
N TYR A 73 -17.18 -61.13 -36.95
CA TYR A 73 -16.93 -59.69 -37.07
C TYR A 73 -15.60 -59.32 -36.38
N SER A 74 -14.85 -58.37 -36.94
CA SER A 74 -13.64 -57.84 -36.30
C SER A 74 -13.98 -57.10 -35.01
N VAL A 75 -13.27 -57.41 -33.92
CA VAL A 75 -13.43 -56.71 -32.63
C VAL A 75 -12.60 -55.44 -32.65
N VAL A 76 -13.26 -54.29 -32.49
CA VAL A 76 -12.62 -52.96 -32.60
C VAL A 76 -12.63 -52.16 -31.30
N ALA A 77 -13.49 -52.51 -30.35
CA ALA A 77 -13.60 -51.76 -29.11
C ALA A 77 -13.98 -52.65 -27.92
N ILE A 78 -13.56 -52.20 -26.74
CA ILE A 78 -14.04 -52.67 -25.44
C ILE A 78 -14.88 -51.54 -24.88
N ASP A 79 -16.16 -51.78 -24.68
CA ASP A 79 -17.09 -50.79 -24.14
C ASP A 79 -16.83 -50.53 -22.64
N ALA A 80 -17.52 -49.53 -22.11
CA ALA A 80 -17.43 -49.17 -20.72
C ALA A 80 -17.82 -50.33 -19.79
N PHE A 81 -17.06 -50.52 -18.72
CA PHE A 81 -17.27 -51.55 -17.70
C PHE A 81 -17.24 -53.01 -18.18
N SER A 82 -16.91 -53.31 -19.44
CA SER A 82 -17.02 -54.67 -19.99
C SER A 82 -16.27 -55.76 -19.23
N PHE A 83 -15.13 -55.44 -18.62
CA PHE A 83 -14.37 -56.32 -17.72
C PHE A 83 -14.33 -55.81 -16.28
N GLY A 84 -15.11 -54.77 -15.96
CA GLY A 84 -15.12 -54.12 -14.66
C GLY A 84 -15.46 -55.10 -13.54
N TYR A 85 -14.83 -54.93 -12.38
CA TYR A 85 -14.98 -55.78 -11.20
C TYR A 85 -14.58 -57.25 -11.43
N GLY A 86 -13.79 -57.53 -12.47
CA GLY A 86 -13.21 -58.85 -12.74
C GLY A 86 -12.11 -59.23 -11.74
N THR A 87 -12.46 -59.40 -10.46
CA THR A 87 -11.51 -59.63 -9.36
C THR A 87 -10.75 -60.96 -9.44
N SER A 88 -11.07 -61.83 -10.40
CA SER A 88 -10.33 -63.06 -10.68
C SER A 88 -9.42 -62.97 -11.90
N LEU A 89 -9.46 -61.89 -12.69
CA LEU A 89 -8.57 -61.67 -13.83
C LEU A 89 -7.13 -61.48 -13.35
N THR A 90 -6.18 -62.19 -13.94
CA THR A 90 -4.75 -62.12 -13.57
C THR A 90 -3.88 -61.49 -14.64
N SER A 91 -4.19 -61.72 -15.92
CA SER A 91 -3.50 -61.06 -17.04
C SER A 91 -4.41 -60.92 -18.26
N VAL A 92 -4.31 -59.82 -19.00
CA VAL A 92 -5.12 -59.58 -20.20
C VAL A 92 -4.24 -59.28 -21.41
N ILE A 93 -4.48 -59.93 -22.54
CA ILE A 93 -3.88 -59.58 -23.84
C ILE A 93 -4.98 -58.98 -24.71
N ILE A 94 -4.83 -57.69 -25.06
CA ILE A 94 -5.76 -56.98 -25.93
C ILE A 94 -5.51 -57.39 -27.39
N GLY A 95 -6.57 -57.76 -28.11
CA GLY A 95 -6.49 -58.22 -29.49
C GLY A 95 -6.10 -57.12 -30.47
N SER A 96 -5.35 -57.47 -31.52
CA SER A 96 -4.76 -56.52 -32.48
C SER A 96 -5.75 -55.73 -33.35
N GLY A 97 -7.04 -56.06 -33.32
CA GLY A 97 -8.09 -55.28 -34.00
C GLY A 97 -8.64 -54.10 -33.18
N ILE A 98 -8.36 -54.07 -31.88
CA ILE A 98 -8.99 -53.13 -30.94
C ILE A 98 -8.32 -51.77 -31.04
N THR A 99 -9.13 -50.74 -31.31
CA THR A 99 -8.70 -49.34 -31.37
C THR A 99 -9.04 -48.56 -30.11
N THR A 100 -10.06 -48.99 -29.36
CA THR A 100 -10.59 -48.25 -28.20
C THR A 100 -10.76 -49.15 -26.98
N ILE A 101 -10.24 -48.68 -25.84
CA ILE A 101 -10.53 -49.21 -24.50
C ILE A 101 -11.41 -48.17 -23.79
N GLY A 102 -12.68 -48.51 -23.57
CA GLY A 102 -13.69 -47.60 -23.05
C GLY A 102 -13.55 -47.26 -21.57
N ASN A 103 -14.34 -46.27 -21.15
CA ASN A 103 -14.37 -45.75 -19.79
C ASN A 103 -14.55 -46.88 -18.76
N SER A 104 -13.68 -46.94 -17.74
CA SER A 104 -13.77 -47.96 -16.70
C SER A 104 -13.78 -49.42 -17.20
N ALA A 105 -13.31 -49.70 -18.42
CA ALA A 105 -13.37 -51.03 -19.04
C ALA A 105 -12.82 -52.16 -18.14
N PHE A 106 -11.75 -51.91 -17.38
CA PHE A 106 -11.14 -52.86 -16.43
C PHE A 106 -11.15 -52.33 -15.00
N VAL A 107 -12.07 -51.43 -14.63
CA VAL A 107 -12.11 -50.84 -13.29
C VAL A 107 -12.20 -51.92 -12.21
N TYR A 108 -11.47 -51.78 -11.11
CA TYR A 108 -11.46 -52.73 -9.98
C TYR A 108 -11.15 -54.19 -10.34
N CYS A 109 -10.37 -54.45 -11.38
CA CYS A 109 -9.75 -55.76 -11.59
C CYS A 109 -8.58 -55.95 -10.61
N THR A 110 -8.89 -56.13 -9.32
CA THR A 110 -7.93 -56.06 -8.20
C THR A 110 -6.83 -57.14 -8.23
N SER A 111 -7.03 -58.21 -9.00
CA SER A 111 -6.05 -59.29 -9.18
C SER A 111 -5.28 -59.22 -10.50
N LEU A 112 -5.59 -58.25 -11.36
CA LEU A 112 -4.93 -58.08 -12.66
C LEU A 112 -3.50 -57.61 -12.41
N THR A 113 -2.52 -58.42 -12.83
CA THR A 113 -1.09 -58.14 -12.62
C THR A 113 -0.40 -57.63 -13.87
N SER A 114 -0.90 -58.01 -15.06
CA SER A 114 -0.34 -57.57 -16.33
C SER A 114 -1.40 -57.35 -17.41
N ILE A 115 -1.13 -56.39 -18.29
CA ILE A 115 -1.91 -56.16 -19.50
C ILE A 115 -0.99 -55.89 -20.69
N THR A 116 -1.30 -56.47 -21.85
CA THR A 116 -0.59 -56.21 -23.11
C THR A 116 -1.49 -55.47 -24.07
N ILE A 117 -1.05 -54.30 -24.53
CA ILE A 117 -1.81 -53.37 -25.37
C ILE A 117 -1.15 -53.28 -26.76
N PRO A 118 -1.86 -53.61 -27.87
CA PRO A 118 -1.28 -53.63 -29.22
C PRO A 118 -1.15 -52.23 -29.83
N SER A 119 -0.42 -52.14 -30.94
CA SER A 119 -0.23 -50.90 -31.70
C SER A 119 -1.51 -50.29 -32.30
N SER A 120 -2.59 -51.06 -32.41
CA SER A 120 -3.88 -50.59 -32.93
C SER A 120 -4.68 -49.74 -31.94
N VAL A 121 -4.42 -49.84 -30.63
CA VAL A 121 -5.12 -49.05 -29.61
C VAL A 121 -4.69 -47.60 -29.72
N THR A 122 -5.62 -46.74 -30.11
CA THR A 122 -5.39 -45.31 -30.30
C THR A 122 -6.12 -44.47 -29.26
N SER A 123 -7.05 -45.07 -28.51
CA SER A 123 -7.81 -44.43 -27.43
C SER A 123 -7.94 -45.33 -26.20
N ILE A 124 -7.53 -44.81 -25.05
CA ILE A 124 -7.77 -45.37 -23.72
C ILE A 124 -8.52 -44.29 -22.93
N GLU A 125 -9.78 -44.53 -22.63
CA GLU A 125 -10.65 -43.58 -21.97
C GLU A 125 -10.44 -43.55 -20.45
N SER A 126 -10.92 -42.49 -19.79
CA SER A 126 -10.73 -42.25 -18.36
C SER A 126 -11.12 -43.47 -17.51
N TYR A 127 -10.40 -43.67 -16.41
CA TYR A 127 -10.63 -44.76 -15.45
C TYR A 127 -10.52 -46.18 -16.01
N ALA A 128 -10.08 -46.39 -17.26
CA ALA A 128 -10.02 -47.73 -17.87
C ALA A 128 -9.33 -48.78 -16.99
N PHE A 129 -8.32 -48.39 -16.21
CA PHE A 129 -7.58 -49.25 -15.29
C PHE A 129 -7.63 -48.81 -13.82
N ALA A 130 -8.60 -47.97 -13.45
CA ALA A 130 -8.73 -47.47 -12.08
C ALA A 130 -9.01 -48.62 -11.10
N GLY A 131 -8.35 -48.63 -9.94
CA GLY A 131 -8.56 -49.64 -8.90
C GLY A 131 -7.93 -51.01 -9.21
N CYS A 132 -7.16 -51.15 -10.28
CA CYS A 132 -6.36 -52.33 -10.59
C CYS A 132 -5.12 -52.43 -9.68
N SER A 133 -5.31 -52.53 -8.36
CA SER A 133 -4.25 -52.38 -7.34
C SER A 133 -3.04 -53.33 -7.46
N ALA A 134 -3.14 -54.41 -8.25
CA ALA A 134 -2.08 -55.37 -8.48
C ALA A 134 -1.34 -55.18 -9.82
N LEU A 135 -1.78 -54.23 -10.66
CA LEU A 135 -1.31 -54.08 -12.03
C LEU A 135 0.04 -53.37 -12.07
N THR A 136 1.10 -54.17 -12.12
CA THR A 136 2.49 -53.69 -12.13
C THR A 136 3.14 -53.75 -13.50
N ALA A 137 2.57 -54.52 -14.44
CA ALA A 137 3.12 -54.69 -15.78
C ALA A 137 2.12 -54.26 -16.86
N VAL A 138 2.28 -53.04 -17.38
CA VAL A 138 1.59 -52.58 -18.59
C VAL A 138 2.57 -52.64 -19.75
N ASN A 139 2.32 -53.56 -20.69
CA ASN A 139 3.17 -53.81 -21.84
C ASN A 139 2.54 -53.17 -23.09
N MET A 140 2.95 -51.94 -23.41
CA MET A 140 2.57 -51.28 -24.66
C MET A 140 3.43 -51.81 -25.82
N ASP A 141 2.79 -52.09 -26.96
CA ASP A 141 3.49 -52.33 -28.22
C ASP A 141 4.41 -51.12 -28.55
N PRO A 142 5.72 -51.34 -28.79
CA PRO A 142 6.66 -50.25 -29.13
C PRO A 142 6.23 -49.41 -30.33
N ASP A 143 5.48 -50.01 -31.26
CA ASP A 143 4.98 -49.37 -32.49
C ASP A 143 3.64 -48.66 -32.27
N ASN A 144 3.08 -48.65 -31.05
CA ASN A 144 1.86 -47.91 -30.75
C ASN A 144 2.07 -46.41 -31.04
N PRO A 145 1.21 -45.77 -31.86
CA PRO A 145 1.39 -44.37 -32.27
C PRO A 145 0.92 -43.37 -31.21
N SER A 146 0.04 -43.76 -30.30
CA SER A 146 -0.63 -42.85 -29.35
C SER A 146 -0.01 -42.88 -27.96
N TYR A 147 0.44 -44.06 -27.52
CA TYR A 147 0.83 -44.30 -26.13
C TYR A 147 2.22 -44.93 -26.02
N ALA A 148 2.82 -44.74 -24.85
CA ALA A 148 4.00 -45.46 -24.40
C ALA A 148 3.76 -45.97 -22.98
N SER A 149 4.48 -47.01 -22.57
CA SER A 149 4.45 -47.50 -21.19
C SER A 149 5.84 -47.56 -20.60
N ALA A 150 5.99 -47.16 -19.34
CA ALA A 150 7.21 -47.34 -18.56
C ALA A 150 6.83 -47.62 -17.09
N ASP A 151 7.50 -48.59 -16.47
CA ASP A 151 7.31 -48.97 -15.06
C ASP A 151 5.83 -49.21 -14.65
N GLY A 152 5.04 -49.81 -15.55
CA GLY A 152 3.62 -50.10 -15.30
C GLY A 152 2.68 -48.90 -15.41
N VAL A 153 3.16 -47.78 -15.97
CA VAL A 153 2.41 -46.53 -16.16
C VAL A 153 2.23 -46.27 -17.65
N ILE A 154 1.08 -45.71 -18.05
CA ILE A 154 0.75 -45.34 -19.44
C ILE A 154 0.91 -43.83 -19.62
N TYR A 155 1.68 -43.47 -20.62
CA TYR A 155 1.96 -42.10 -21.04
C TYR A 155 1.47 -41.85 -22.46
N SER A 156 1.37 -40.57 -22.85
CA SER A 156 1.39 -40.19 -24.26
C SER A 156 2.67 -40.67 -24.95
N LYS A 157 2.64 -40.82 -26.27
CA LYS A 157 3.79 -41.34 -27.03
C LYS A 157 5.09 -40.54 -26.81
N ASP A 158 4.97 -39.23 -26.62
CA ASP A 158 6.09 -38.31 -26.33
C ASP A 158 6.50 -38.25 -24.85
N LEU A 159 5.85 -39.03 -23.98
CA LEU A 159 6.04 -39.08 -22.53
C LEU A 159 5.66 -37.79 -21.79
N ALA A 160 5.04 -36.82 -22.47
CA ALA A 160 4.69 -35.52 -21.90
C ALA A 160 3.47 -35.58 -20.97
N ILE A 161 2.57 -36.55 -21.15
CA ILE A 161 1.33 -36.69 -20.38
C ILE A 161 1.31 -38.05 -19.70
N LEU A 162 1.19 -38.06 -18.37
CA LEU A 162 0.89 -39.28 -17.62
C LEU A 162 -0.62 -39.50 -17.65
N THR A 163 -1.06 -40.54 -18.34
CA THR A 163 -2.50 -40.75 -18.62
C THR A 163 -3.14 -41.73 -17.67
N HIS A 164 -2.45 -42.82 -17.31
CA HIS A 164 -2.99 -43.85 -16.43
C HIS A 164 -1.87 -44.47 -15.59
N TYR A 165 -2.11 -44.49 -14.29
CA TYR A 165 -1.31 -45.12 -13.28
C TYR A 165 -2.16 -46.19 -12.62
N SER A 166 -1.93 -47.43 -13.02
CA SER A 166 -2.51 -48.61 -12.39
C SER A 166 -1.55 -49.27 -11.39
N GLY A 167 -0.39 -48.64 -11.14
CA GLY A 167 0.70 -49.13 -10.32
C GLY A 167 0.41 -49.16 -8.81
N GLY A 168 1.23 -49.95 -8.11
CA GLY A 168 1.01 -50.43 -6.75
C GLY A 168 1.42 -49.51 -5.60
N PHE A 169 1.56 -50.14 -4.45
CA PHE A 169 1.83 -49.57 -3.14
C PHE A 169 3.17 -48.81 -3.07
N GLY A 170 3.22 -47.72 -2.30
CA GLY A 170 4.46 -47.01 -1.98
C GLY A 170 4.53 -45.60 -2.57
N HIS A 171 5.76 -45.10 -2.70
CA HIS A 171 6.03 -43.75 -3.18
C HIS A 171 6.22 -43.72 -4.70
N PHE A 172 5.60 -42.75 -5.37
CA PHE A 172 5.81 -42.49 -6.79
C PHE A 172 6.38 -41.08 -7.02
N VAL A 173 7.37 -40.98 -7.92
CA VAL A 173 7.91 -39.70 -8.38
C VAL A 173 7.51 -39.53 -9.84
N VAL A 174 6.78 -38.46 -10.14
CA VAL A 174 6.39 -38.14 -11.52
C VAL A 174 7.67 -37.78 -12.31
N PRO A 175 7.96 -38.47 -13.43
CA PRO A 175 9.19 -38.22 -14.19
C PRO A 175 9.31 -36.80 -14.71
N GLU A 176 10.54 -36.30 -14.85
CA GLU A 176 10.83 -34.96 -15.39
C GLU A 176 10.33 -34.75 -16.82
N SER A 177 10.11 -35.81 -17.61
CA SER A 177 9.54 -35.68 -18.96
C SER A 177 8.06 -35.29 -18.95
N VAL A 178 7.36 -35.48 -17.84
CA VAL A 178 5.92 -35.24 -17.73
C VAL A 178 5.67 -33.75 -17.50
N THR A 179 4.83 -33.17 -18.35
CA THR A 179 4.35 -31.78 -18.25
C THR A 179 2.90 -31.68 -17.81
N SER A 180 2.13 -32.77 -17.87
CA SER A 180 0.74 -32.81 -17.41
C SER A 180 0.37 -34.17 -16.84
N ILE A 181 -0.40 -34.16 -15.75
CA ILE A 181 -1.10 -35.33 -15.24
C ILE A 181 -2.52 -35.31 -15.79
N GLY A 182 -2.94 -36.38 -16.47
CA GLY A 182 -4.25 -36.48 -17.08
C GLY A 182 -5.40 -36.65 -16.09
N ASP A 183 -6.63 -36.48 -16.58
CA ASP A 183 -7.83 -36.68 -15.78
C ASP A 183 -7.96 -38.13 -15.31
N GLY A 184 -8.23 -38.34 -14.02
CA GLY A 184 -8.36 -39.68 -13.44
C GLY A 184 -7.08 -40.52 -13.46
N ALA A 185 -5.91 -39.94 -13.77
CA ALA A 185 -4.70 -40.70 -14.07
C ALA A 185 -4.27 -41.65 -12.95
N PHE A 186 -4.36 -41.24 -11.70
CA PHE A 186 -4.07 -42.04 -10.50
C PHE A 186 -5.34 -42.49 -9.76
N ALA A 187 -6.53 -42.26 -10.31
CA ALA A 187 -7.75 -42.51 -9.58
C ALA A 187 -7.83 -43.97 -9.06
N PHE A 188 -8.24 -44.12 -7.80
CA PHE A 188 -8.33 -45.39 -7.09
C PHE A 188 -7.00 -46.15 -6.94
N SER A 189 -5.87 -45.46 -7.10
CA SER A 189 -4.56 -46.08 -6.90
C SER A 189 -4.28 -46.40 -5.42
N ALA A 190 -3.45 -47.43 -5.20
CA ALA A 190 -3.00 -47.88 -3.89
C ALA A 190 -1.71 -47.18 -3.42
N LEU A 191 -1.24 -46.13 -4.10
CA LEU A 191 -0.04 -45.39 -3.72
C LEU A 191 -0.13 -44.81 -2.30
N SER A 192 0.99 -44.76 -1.59
CA SER A 192 1.09 -44.15 -0.25
C SER A 192 1.51 -42.69 -0.29
N SER A 193 2.28 -42.28 -1.29
CA SER A 193 2.72 -40.89 -1.46
C SER A 193 3.16 -40.58 -2.89
N VAL A 194 3.09 -39.31 -3.29
CA VAL A 194 3.53 -38.85 -4.61
C VAL A 194 4.34 -37.55 -4.55
N THR A 195 5.39 -37.47 -5.35
CA THR A 195 6.11 -36.23 -5.66
C THR A 195 5.85 -35.87 -7.12
N ILE A 196 5.22 -34.72 -7.33
CA ILE A 196 4.96 -34.12 -8.63
C ILE A 196 6.11 -33.16 -8.92
N SER A 197 6.84 -33.37 -10.01
CA SER A 197 8.04 -32.61 -10.36
C SER A 197 7.73 -31.16 -10.77
N ASP A 198 8.78 -30.34 -10.83
CA ASP A 198 8.71 -28.94 -11.24
C ASP A 198 8.46 -28.74 -12.74
N ASN A 199 8.44 -29.81 -13.55
CA ASN A 199 8.10 -29.72 -14.98
C ASN A 199 6.60 -29.90 -15.24
N VAL A 200 5.85 -30.41 -14.27
CA VAL A 200 4.40 -30.56 -14.40
C VAL A 200 3.74 -29.18 -14.29
N ILE A 201 2.94 -28.82 -15.29
CA ILE A 201 2.23 -27.54 -15.34
C ILE A 201 0.80 -27.68 -14.83
N ASN A 202 0.14 -28.83 -15.08
CA ASN A 202 -1.26 -29.04 -14.75
C ASN A 202 -1.51 -30.41 -14.12
N ILE A 203 -2.35 -30.43 -13.09
CA ILE A 203 -2.94 -31.64 -12.52
C ILE A 203 -4.39 -31.72 -12.99
N GLY A 204 -4.74 -32.78 -13.73
CA GLY A 204 -6.07 -33.00 -14.27
C GLY A 204 -7.17 -33.15 -13.22
N SER A 205 -8.42 -33.09 -13.67
CA SER A 205 -9.58 -33.33 -12.82
C SER A 205 -9.63 -34.79 -12.39
N PHE A 206 -10.06 -35.06 -11.16
CA PHE A 206 -10.09 -36.41 -10.58
C PHE A 206 -8.74 -37.15 -10.59
N ALA A 207 -7.62 -36.46 -10.84
CA ALA A 207 -6.33 -37.10 -11.08
C ALA A 207 -5.93 -38.12 -10.02
N PHE A 208 -6.24 -37.88 -8.73
CA PHE A 208 -5.99 -38.75 -7.59
C PHE A 208 -7.29 -39.07 -6.81
N ASP A 209 -8.46 -39.04 -7.47
CA ASP A 209 -9.74 -39.35 -6.83
C ASP A 209 -9.72 -40.74 -6.17
N GLU A 210 -10.27 -40.84 -4.96
CA GLU A 210 -10.37 -42.09 -4.18
C GLU A 210 -9.01 -42.83 -3.99
N CYS A 211 -7.89 -42.11 -3.98
CA CYS A 211 -6.59 -42.63 -3.56
C CYS A 211 -6.55 -42.81 -2.03
N GLN A 212 -7.28 -43.79 -1.51
CA GLN A 212 -7.51 -43.94 -0.07
C GLN A 212 -6.25 -44.27 0.73
N SER A 213 -5.21 -44.83 0.10
CA SER A 213 -3.91 -45.11 0.75
C SER A 213 -2.97 -43.90 0.77
N LEU A 214 -3.28 -42.83 0.04
CA LEU A 214 -2.41 -41.68 -0.11
C LEU A 214 -2.35 -40.89 1.20
N THR A 215 -1.13 -40.72 1.71
CA THR A 215 -0.86 -40.02 2.98
C THR A 215 -0.17 -38.69 2.79
N SER A 216 0.68 -38.56 1.75
CA SER A 216 1.37 -37.32 1.44
C SER A 216 1.49 -37.01 -0.06
N VAL A 217 1.40 -35.73 -0.39
CA VAL A 217 1.57 -35.18 -1.75
C VAL A 217 2.53 -34.01 -1.70
N ILE A 218 3.53 -34.01 -2.58
CA ILE A 218 4.38 -32.84 -2.86
C ILE A 218 4.05 -32.36 -4.27
N ILE A 219 3.50 -31.15 -4.39
CA ILE A 219 3.21 -30.49 -5.67
C ILE A 219 4.37 -29.54 -5.99
N GLY A 220 5.06 -29.78 -7.09
CA GLY A 220 6.20 -28.98 -7.54
C GLY A 220 5.84 -27.53 -7.90
N ASN A 221 6.86 -26.68 -7.92
CA ASN A 221 6.76 -25.25 -8.22
C ASN A 221 6.42 -24.97 -9.68
N GLY A 222 6.49 -25.94 -10.60
CA GLY A 222 6.00 -25.76 -11.97
C GLY A 222 4.49 -25.75 -12.12
N VAL A 223 3.77 -26.31 -11.15
CA VAL A 223 2.32 -26.53 -11.26
C VAL A 223 1.61 -25.19 -11.16
N THR A 224 0.77 -24.91 -12.14
CA THR A 224 -0.02 -23.67 -12.22
C THR A 224 -1.49 -23.89 -11.87
N SER A 225 -1.99 -25.12 -11.99
CA SER A 225 -3.38 -25.46 -11.71
C SER A 225 -3.56 -26.85 -11.09
N ILE A 226 -4.42 -26.91 -10.08
CA ILE A 226 -4.94 -28.16 -9.49
C ILE A 226 -6.38 -28.33 -9.97
N GLY A 227 -6.66 -29.41 -10.72
CA GLY A 227 -7.97 -29.68 -11.31
C GLY A 227 -9.09 -29.89 -10.30
N SER A 228 -10.33 -29.87 -10.80
CA SER A 228 -11.50 -30.15 -9.95
C SER A 228 -11.50 -31.61 -9.51
N TYR A 229 -11.91 -31.88 -8.28
CA TYR A 229 -11.92 -33.23 -7.69
C TYR A 229 -10.55 -33.93 -7.64
N ALA A 230 -9.44 -33.20 -7.88
CA ALA A 230 -8.11 -33.80 -8.09
C ALA A 230 -7.66 -34.75 -6.98
N PHE A 231 -7.99 -34.49 -5.71
CA PHE A 231 -7.68 -35.33 -4.54
C PHE A 231 -8.95 -35.64 -3.73
N MET A 232 -10.10 -35.73 -4.39
CA MET A 232 -11.36 -36.08 -3.73
C MET A 232 -11.25 -37.44 -3.03
N SER A 233 -11.84 -37.56 -1.83
CA SER A 233 -11.93 -38.81 -1.06
C SER A 233 -10.57 -39.46 -0.73
N CYS A 234 -9.47 -38.70 -0.72
CA CYS A 234 -8.18 -39.15 -0.19
C CYS A 234 -8.20 -39.17 1.35
N TYR A 235 -8.91 -40.12 1.95
CA TYR A 235 -9.25 -40.10 3.38
C TYR A 235 -8.05 -40.08 4.33
N ASN A 236 -6.91 -40.66 3.93
CA ASN A 236 -5.68 -40.73 4.74
C ASN A 236 -4.67 -39.60 4.44
N LEU A 237 -4.99 -38.71 3.49
CA LEU A 237 -4.12 -37.60 3.10
C LEU A 237 -4.03 -36.61 4.26
N ASN A 238 -2.84 -36.51 4.85
CA ASN A 238 -2.58 -35.67 6.02
C ASN A 238 -1.49 -34.63 5.78
N SER A 239 -0.71 -34.76 4.71
CA SER A 239 0.38 -33.84 4.35
C SER A 239 0.29 -33.45 2.88
N VAL A 240 0.15 -32.16 2.60
CA VAL A 240 0.12 -31.61 1.23
C VAL A 240 1.02 -30.39 1.19
N THR A 241 2.02 -30.42 0.31
CA THR A 241 2.81 -29.23 -0.06
C THR A 241 2.31 -28.75 -1.42
N ILE A 242 1.96 -27.46 -1.51
CA ILE A 242 1.54 -26.80 -2.75
C ILE A 242 2.67 -25.88 -3.22
N GLY A 243 3.10 -26.01 -4.48
CA GLY A 243 4.12 -25.14 -5.07
C GLY A 243 3.67 -23.69 -5.23
N ASP A 244 4.63 -22.76 -5.18
CA ASP A 244 4.35 -21.32 -5.06
C ASP A 244 3.68 -20.72 -6.30
N ASN A 245 3.84 -21.34 -7.48
CA ASN A 245 3.26 -20.86 -8.74
C ASN A 245 1.83 -21.36 -9.02
N VAL A 246 1.23 -22.16 -8.11
CA VAL A 246 -0.16 -22.60 -8.28
C VAL A 246 -1.07 -21.38 -8.21
N THR A 247 -1.86 -21.18 -9.27
CA THR A 247 -2.78 -20.03 -9.37
C THR A 247 -4.23 -20.38 -9.02
N THR A 248 -4.60 -21.65 -9.14
CA THR A 248 -5.99 -22.10 -8.98
C THR A 248 -6.06 -23.47 -8.32
N ILE A 249 -6.93 -23.58 -7.32
CA ILE A 249 -7.36 -24.83 -6.71
C ILE A 249 -8.81 -25.10 -7.16
N GLY A 250 -9.03 -26.16 -7.91
CA GLY A 250 -10.32 -26.50 -8.50
C GLY A 250 -11.42 -26.82 -7.48
N SER A 251 -12.67 -26.83 -7.95
CA SER A 251 -13.81 -27.21 -7.13
C SER A 251 -13.67 -28.66 -6.65
N TYR A 252 -14.03 -28.93 -5.40
CA TYR A 252 -13.91 -30.25 -4.75
C TYR A 252 -12.49 -30.84 -4.72
N ALA A 253 -11.43 -30.06 -5.02
CA ALA A 253 -10.07 -30.58 -5.16
C ALA A 253 -9.58 -31.42 -3.97
N PHE A 254 -9.91 -31.06 -2.74
CA PHE A 254 -9.59 -31.80 -1.51
C PHE A 254 -10.86 -32.15 -0.72
N TYR A 255 -11.97 -32.42 -1.42
CA TYR A 255 -13.23 -32.81 -0.79
C TYR A 255 -13.08 -34.14 -0.05
N ARG A 256 -13.53 -34.22 1.21
CA ARG A 256 -13.45 -35.42 2.08
C ARG A 256 -12.01 -35.92 2.35
N CYS A 257 -11.02 -35.03 2.40
CA CYS A 257 -9.70 -35.35 2.95
C CYS A 257 -9.76 -35.37 4.48
N THR A 258 -10.33 -36.44 5.04
CA THR A 258 -10.67 -36.56 6.47
C THR A 258 -9.48 -36.73 7.42
N SER A 259 -8.25 -36.77 6.91
CA SER A 259 -7.03 -36.75 7.74
C SER A 259 -6.22 -35.45 7.59
N LEU A 260 -6.65 -34.53 6.71
CA LEU A 260 -5.94 -33.28 6.44
C LEU A 260 -6.23 -32.29 7.57
N ALA A 261 -5.30 -32.20 8.52
CA ALA A 261 -5.46 -31.41 9.73
C ALA A 261 -5.12 -29.93 9.55
N SER A 262 -4.21 -29.60 8.62
CA SER A 262 -3.88 -28.23 8.23
C SER A 262 -3.33 -28.20 6.80
N ILE A 263 -3.42 -27.04 6.17
CA ILE A 263 -2.82 -26.79 4.85
C ILE A 263 -2.46 -25.30 4.72
N THR A 264 -1.38 -25.03 4.00
CA THR A 264 -0.99 -23.67 3.59
C THR A 264 -1.28 -23.49 2.11
N ILE A 265 -2.09 -22.49 1.80
CA ILE A 265 -2.35 -22.03 0.43
C ILE A 265 -1.29 -20.97 0.10
N PRO A 266 -0.44 -21.15 -0.93
CA PRO A 266 0.65 -20.23 -1.23
C PRO A 266 0.16 -18.91 -1.81
N ASP A 267 1.04 -17.91 -1.82
CA ASP A 267 0.74 -16.54 -2.26
C ASP A 267 0.34 -16.45 -3.75
N GLY A 268 0.76 -17.40 -4.59
CA GLY A 268 0.40 -17.43 -6.01
C GLY A 268 -1.07 -17.79 -6.29
N VAL A 269 -1.80 -18.38 -5.33
CA VAL A 269 -3.16 -18.87 -5.56
C VAL A 269 -4.12 -17.68 -5.59
N ALA A 270 -4.75 -17.45 -6.74
CA ALA A 270 -5.79 -16.44 -6.90
C ALA A 270 -7.19 -16.96 -6.51
N ASN A 271 -7.47 -18.24 -6.78
CA ASN A 271 -8.81 -18.82 -6.69
C ASN A 271 -8.83 -20.14 -5.92
N ILE A 272 -9.71 -20.22 -4.91
CA ILE A 272 -10.11 -21.47 -4.25
C ILE A 272 -11.53 -21.81 -4.73
N GLY A 273 -11.71 -22.97 -5.36
CA GLY A 273 -12.98 -23.39 -5.95
C GLY A 273 -14.08 -23.78 -4.95
N ASP A 274 -15.27 -24.03 -5.48
CA ASP A 274 -16.43 -24.46 -4.69
C ASP A 274 -16.17 -25.81 -4.03
N HIS A 275 -16.56 -25.97 -2.76
CA HIS A 275 -16.32 -27.19 -1.98
C HIS A 275 -14.85 -27.67 -1.91
N ALA A 276 -13.86 -26.85 -2.28
CA ALA A 276 -12.48 -27.27 -2.46
C ALA A 276 -11.92 -28.04 -1.26
N PHE A 277 -12.30 -27.69 -0.03
CA PHE A 277 -11.88 -28.35 1.21
C PHE A 277 -13.05 -28.88 2.04
N SER A 278 -14.25 -28.99 1.46
CA SER A 278 -15.44 -29.40 2.20
C SER A 278 -15.30 -30.81 2.78
N ARG A 279 -15.78 -31.01 4.01
CA ARG A 279 -15.70 -32.27 4.78
C ARG A 279 -14.27 -32.75 5.07
N SER A 280 -13.29 -31.86 5.06
CA SER A 280 -11.93 -32.17 5.52
C SER A 280 -11.79 -32.02 7.04
N ALA A 281 -10.76 -32.63 7.61
CA ALA A 281 -10.50 -32.58 9.06
C ALA A 281 -9.68 -31.35 9.50
N LEU A 282 -9.72 -30.28 8.70
CA LEU A 282 -8.94 -29.07 8.94
C LEU A 282 -9.25 -28.51 10.32
N SER A 283 -8.21 -28.34 11.12
CA SER A 283 -8.22 -27.64 12.40
C SER A 283 -7.82 -26.17 12.26
N SER A 284 -6.95 -25.90 11.28
CA SER A 284 -6.54 -24.57 10.83
C SER A 284 -6.24 -24.58 9.33
N ILE A 285 -6.32 -23.41 8.70
CA ILE A 285 -5.83 -23.19 7.33
C ILE A 285 -5.14 -21.84 7.24
N THR A 286 -4.04 -21.79 6.49
CA THR A 286 -3.36 -20.54 6.12
C THR A 286 -3.66 -20.20 4.68
N ILE A 287 -4.16 -18.99 4.44
CA ILE A 287 -4.56 -18.47 3.13
C ILE A 287 -3.55 -17.40 2.73
N GLY A 288 -2.80 -17.65 1.66
CA GLY A 288 -1.80 -16.74 1.09
C GLY A 288 -2.39 -15.41 0.61
N SER A 289 -1.51 -14.45 0.42
CA SER A 289 -1.82 -13.05 0.12
C SER A 289 -2.48 -12.82 -1.25
N GLY A 290 -2.25 -13.70 -2.24
CA GLY A 290 -2.83 -13.59 -3.57
C GLY A 290 -4.27 -14.07 -3.70
N VAL A 291 -4.87 -14.68 -2.67
CA VAL A 291 -6.24 -15.22 -2.77
C VAL A 291 -7.25 -14.10 -2.89
N THR A 292 -7.85 -13.98 -4.08
CA THR A 292 -8.87 -12.97 -4.39
C THR A 292 -10.29 -13.53 -4.35
N SER A 293 -10.45 -14.84 -4.60
CA SER A 293 -11.76 -15.51 -4.63
C SER A 293 -11.77 -16.81 -3.82
N ILE A 294 -12.77 -16.97 -2.97
CA ILE A 294 -13.08 -18.20 -2.25
C ILE A 294 -14.47 -18.67 -2.67
N GLY A 295 -14.58 -19.89 -3.20
CA GLY A 295 -15.80 -20.48 -3.71
C GLY A 295 -16.88 -20.75 -2.65
N SER A 296 -18.07 -21.08 -3.13
CA SER A 296 -19.20 -21.47 -2.30
C SER A 296 -18.88 -22.78 -1.58
N GLU A 297 -19.28 -22.85 -0.30
CA GLU A 297 -19.11 -24.07 0.50
C GLU A 297 -17.66 -24.59 0.59
N ALA A 298 -16.65 -23.74 0.33
CA ALA A 298 -15.24 -24.12 0.27
C ALA A 298 -14.75 -24.89 1.51
N PHE A 299 -15.22 -24.52 2.71
CA PHE A 299 -14.94 -25.17 3.99
C PHE A 299 -16.21 -25.75 4.64
N TYR A 300 -17.23 -26.08 3.85
CA TYR A 300 -18.49 -26.64 4.35
C TYR A 300 -18.25 -27.94 5.13
N TYR A 301 -18.83 -28.04 6.32
CA TYR A 301 -18.75 -29.22 7.19
C TYR A 301 -17.31 -29.55 7.66
N CYS A 302 -16.42 -28.54 7.73
CA CYS A 302 -15.12 -28.67 8.39
C CYS A 302 -15.30 -28.52 9.91
N THR A 303 -15.81 -29.57 10.55
CA THR A 303 -16.27 -29.54 11.95
C THR A 303 -15.16 -29.38 13.00
N SER A 304 -13.89 -29.49 12.60
CA SER A 304 -12.72 -29.29 13.47
C SER A 304 -12.10 -27.89 13.33
N LEU A 305 -12.59 -27.07 12.38
CA LEU A 305 -11.92 -25.83 11.99
C LEU A 305 -12.09 -24.75 13.07
N THR A 306 -10.97 -24.33 13.65
CA THR A 306 -10.93 -23.32 14.71
C THR A 306 -10.39 -21.98 14.23
N SER A 307 -9.51 -21.99 13.23
CA SER A 307 -8.87 -20.79 12.73
C SER A 307 -8.70 -20.77 11.21
N ILE A 308 -8.86 -19.59 10.63
CA ILE A 308 -8.48 -19.27 9.25
C ILE A 308 -7.51 -18.09 9.32
N ASN A 309 -6.26 -18.30 8.93
CA ASN A 309 -5.20 -17.29 8.98
C ASN A 309 -5.02 -16.68 7.58
N PHE A 310 -5.36 -15.40 7.42
CA PHE A 310 -5.19 -14.66 6.18
C PHE A 310 -3.85 -13.92 6.20
N HIS A 311 -2.94 -14.30 5.32
CA HIS A 311 -1.61 -13.70 5.19
C HIS A 311 -1.56 -12.57 4.14
N GLY A 312 -2.73 -12.09 3.67
CA GLY A 312 -2.85 -10.93 2.79
C GLY A 312 -3.21 -9.65 3.54
N LEU A 313 -2.66 -8.52 3.08
CA LEU A 313 -3.10 -7.19 3.51
C LEU A 313 -4.48 -6.81 2.94
N THR A 314 -4.90 -7.48 1.87
CA THR A 314 -6.21 -7.32 1.24
C THR A 314 -7.05 -8.56 1.44
N ARG A 315 -8.27 -8.39 1.96
CA ARG A 315 -9.28 -9.44 2.03
C ARG A 315 -9.70 -9.90 0.63
N PRO A 316 -10.05 -11.18 0.45
CA PRO A 316 -10.64 -11.67 -0.78
C PRO A 316 -11.82 -10.80 -1.22
N SER A 317 -11.88 -10.46 -2.51
CA SER A 317 -12.90 -9.60 -3.10
C SER A 317 -14.20 -10.35 -3.37
N SER A 318 -14.13 -11.68 -3.53
CA SER A 318 -15.27 -12.56 -3.74
C SER A 318 -15.23 -13.72 -2.74
N VAL A 319 -16.32 -13.90 -2.00
CA VAL A 319 -16.51 -15.02 -1.08
C VAL A 319 -17.88 -15.64 -1.35
N GLY A 320 -17.90 -16.91 -1.74
CA GLY A 320 -19.09 -17.65 -2.09
C GLY A 320 -20.03 -17.90 -0.91
N SER A 321 -21.28 -18.26 -1.22
CA SER A 321 -22.29 -18.53 -0.19
C SER A 321 -21.90 -19.73 0.67
N SER A 322 -22.22 -19.68 1.96
CA SER A 322 -22.05 -20.81 2.88
C SER A 322 -20.61 -21.36 2.97
N TRP A 323 -19.60 -20.55 2.63
CA TRP A 323 -18.19 -20.97 2.58
C TRP A 323 -17.66 -21.60 3.87
N ILE A 324 -18.23 -21.25 5.04
CA ILE A 324 -17.95 -21.83 6.37
C ILE A 324 -19.21 -22.38 7.05
N LEU A 325 -20.21 -22.84 6.29
CA LEU A 325 -21.39 -23.45 6.89
C LEU A 325 -21.03 -24.77 7.60
N ASP A 326 -21.68 -25.06 8.73
CA ASP A 326 -21.43 -26.24 9.58
C ASP A 326 -19.98 -26.36 10.12
N THR A 327 -19.26 -25.24 10.23
CA THR A 327 -18.04 -25.14 11.05
C THR A 327 -18.38 -24.82 12.52
N PRO A 328 -17.47 -25.04 13.48
CA PRO A 328 -17.66 -24.61 14.86
C PRO A 328 -18.02 -23.12 14.97
N SER A 329 -18.98 -22.77 15.83
CA SER A 329 -19.33 -21.35 16.09
C SER A 329 -18.20 -20.57 16.76
N THR A 330 -17.18 -21.27 17.26
CA THR A 330 -15.97 -20.71 17.86
C THR A 330 -14.89 -20.36 16.84
N ILE A 331 -15.07 -20.69 15.55
CA ILE A 331 -14.10 -20.37 14.50
C ILE A 331 -13.78 -18.87 14.48
N ARG A 332 -12.50 -18.53 14.32
CA ARG A 332 -12.04 -17.15 14.17
C ARG A 332 -11.20 -16.97 12.92
N GLY A 333 -11.40 -15.82 12.27
CA GLY A 333 -10.49 -15.32 11.25
C GLY A 333 -9.37 -14.55 11.90
N HIS A 334 -8.13 -14.76 11.47
CA HIS A 334 -6.97 -14.04 11.92
C HIS A 334 -6.33 -13.35 10.72
N ALA A 335 -6.04 -12.07 10.83
CA ALA A 335 -5.37 -11.29 9.81
C ALA A 335 -4.40 -10.32 10.48
N TYR A 336 -3.53 -9.71 9.69
CA TYR A 336 -2.65 -8.65 10.16
C TYR A 336 -3.44 -7.40 10.57
N TYR A 337 -2.96 -6.64 11.55
CA TYR A 337 -3.54 -5.36 11.93
C TYR A 337 -3.46 -4.34 10.79
N SER A 338 -2.39 -4.42 9.99
CA SER A 338 -2.19 -3.59 8.80
C SER A 338 -3.19 -3.86 7.66
N SER A 339 -3.88 -5.01 7.68
CA SER A 339 -4.80 -5.42 6.62
C SER A 339 -6.09 -4.60 6.56
N ASN A 340 -6.88 -4.78 5.49
CA ASN A 340 -8.20 -4.17 5.35
C ASN A 340 -9.36 -5.05 5.87
N PHE A 341 -9.04 -6.07 6.67
CA PHE A 341 -10.06 -6.86 7.36
C PHE A 341 -10.75 -6.03 8.46
N PRO A 342 -11.98 -6.41 8.86
CA PRO A 342 -12.61 -5.82 10.04
C PRO A 342 -11.72 -5.92 11.28
N LEU A 343 -11.79 -4.92 12.16
CA LEU A 343 -11.12 -4.93 13.46
C LEU A 343 -11.57 -6.13 14.32
N LEU A 344 -10.82 -6.42 15.37
CA LEU A 344 -11.10 -7.47 16.34
C LEU A 344 -12.58 -7.49 16.77
N GLY A 345 -13.22 -8.65 16.64
CA GLY A 345 -14.66 -8.87 16.91
C GLY A 345 -15.60 -8.50 15.76
N GLY A 346 -15.12 -7.84 14.71
CA GLY A 346 -15.86 -7.57 13.49
C GLY A 346 -16.16 -8.83 12.67
N SER A 347 -17.11 -8.73 11.72
CA SER A 347 -17.49 -9.86 10.86
C SER A 347 -17.03 -9.67 9.42
N PHE A 348 -16.36 -10.68 8.86
CA PHE A 348 -16.01 -10.82 7.45
C PHE A 348 -16.79 -11.99 6.85
N CYS A 349 -17.80 -11.70 6.03
CA CYS A 349 -18.63 -12.73 5.36
C CYS A 349 -19.12 -13.85 6.30
N GLY A 350 -19.55 -13.48 7.52
CA GLY A 350 -20.03 -14.41 8.54
C GLY A 350 -18.95 -14.96 9.49
N LEU A 351 -17.66 -14.79 9.16
CA LEU A 351 -16.54 -15.14 10.05
C LEU A 351 -16.27 -14.01 11.03
N ILE A 352 -16.19 -14.31 12.33
CA ILE A 352 -15.78 -13.33 13.34
C ILE A 352 -14.25 -13.24 13.39
N MET A 353 -13.72 -12.02 13.32
CA MET A 353 -12.27 -11.76 13.41
C MET A 353 -11.80 -11.86 14.87
N GLY A 354 -10.74 -12.65 15.09
CA GLY A 354 -10.08 -12.84 16.39
C GLY A 354 -8.86 -11.95 16.56
N GLU A 355 -7.92 -12.41 17.39
CA GLU A 355 -6.63 -11.75 17.60
C GLU A 355 -5.84 -11.62 16.29
N TYR A 356 -5.07 -10.54 16.17
CA TYR A 356 -4.25 -10.27 15.00
C TYR A 356 -3.09 -11.27 14.87
N ILE A 357 -2.70 -11.56 13.62
CA ILE A 357 -1.43 -12.24 13.35
C ILE A 357 -0.30 -11.27 13.75
N PRO A 358 0.69 -11.70 14.56
CA PRO A 358 1.78 -10.82 14.98
C PRO A 358 2.59 -10.25 13.80
N GLU A 359 2.75 -8.93 13.79
CA GLU A 359 3.59 -8.22 12.80
C GLU A 359 4.89 -7.67 13.42
N TYR A 360 4.97 -7.65 14.75
CA TYR A 360 6.03 -6.96 15.48
C TYR A 360 6.53 -7.83 16.64
N THR A 361 7.83 -7.78 16.89
CA THR A 361 8.40 -8.11 18.20
C THR A 361 8.46 -6.84 19.05
N TYR A 362 8.25 -6.98 20.36
CA TYR A 362 8.25 -5.84 21.27
C TYR A 362 8.65 -6.24 22.69
N THR A 363 9.07 -5.26 23.47
CA THR A 363 9.29 -5.36 24.91
C THR A 363 8.30 -4.46 25.64
N VAL A 364 7.99 -4.79 26.91
CA VAL A 364 7.10 -3.99 27.76
C VAL A 364 7.86 -3.57 29.01
N THR A 365 7.98 -2.26 29.22
CA THR A 365 8.57 -1.65 30.41
C THR A 365 7.56 -0.65 30.97
N ASP A 366 7.30 -0.71 32.28
CA ASP A 366 6.32 0.16 32.97
C ASP A 366 4.93 0.22 32.29
N GLY A 367 4.49 -0.92 31.75
CA GLY A 367 3.19 -1.04 31.08
C GLY A 367 3.12 -0.34 29.71
N LYS A 368 4.25 -0.06 29.07
CA LYS A 368 4.35 0.56 27.75
C LYS A 368 5.18 -0.31 26.81
N ALA A 369 4.73 -0.44 25.56
CA ALA A 369 5.38 -1.26 24.56
C ALA A 369 6.37 -0.46 23.70
N THR A 370 7.54 -1.06 23.46
CA THR A 370 8.55 -0.59 22.49
C THR A 370 8.74 -1.67 21.44
N ILE A 371 8.54 -1.32 20.16
CA ILE A 371 8.76 -2.23 19.04
C ILE A 371 10.26 -2.49 18.90
N THR A 372 10.65 -3.75 18.80
CA THR A 372 12.06 -4.19 18.69
C THR A 372 12.37 -4.87 17.36
N GLY A 373 11.36 -5.13 16.53
CA GLY A 373 11.54 -5.82 15.26
C GLY A 373 10.24 -5.92 14.48
N TYR A 374 10.32 -5.94 13.16
CA TYR A 374 9.21 -6.22 12.26
C TYR A 374 9.31 -7.65 11.69
N ILE A 375 8.21 -8.39 11.79
CA ILE A 375 8.03 -9.75 11.26
C ILE A 375 6.77 -9.88 10.38
N GLY A 376 6.15 -8.74 10.05
CA GLY A 376 4.94 -8.67 9.24
C GLY A 376 5.19 -8.93 7.75
N PRO A 377 4.11 -8.91 6.95
CA PRO A 377 4.12 -9.35 5.54
C PRO A 377 4.78 -8.36 4.56
N GLY A 378 5.32 -7.23 5.03
CA GLY A 378 5.75 -6.12 4.17
C GLY A 378 4.59 -5.22 3.71
N GLY A 379 4.74 -4.56 2.56
CA GLY A 379 3.75 -3.64 2.01
C GLY A 379 3.52 -2.40 2.87
N ALA A 380 2.25 -1.99 2.99
CA ALA A 380 1.85 -0.84 3.80
C ALA A 380 1.74 -1.22 5.28
N ALA A 381 2.85 -1.13 6.01
CA ALA A 381 2.90 -1.42 7.44
C ALA A 381 2.10 -0.39 8.24
N LYS A 382 1.29 -0.85 9.19
CA LYS A 382 0.57 0.01 10.14
C LYS A 382 0.87 -0.43 11.55
N ILE A 383 1.50 0.43 12.32
CA ILE A 383 1.77 0.12 13.73
C ILE A 383 0.45 0.23 14.50
N SER A 384 0.12 -0.82 15.25
CA SER A 384 -1.02 -0.79 16.17
C SER A 384 -0.73 0.16 17.33
N PRO A 385 -1.68 1.03 17.74
CA PRO A 385 -1.53 1.86 18.94
C PRO A 385 -1.30 1.05 20.22
N THR A 386 -1.66 -0.24 20.22
CA THR A 386 -1.42 -1.16 21.34
C THR A 386 -0.86 -2.49 20.88
N LEU A 387 0.09 -3.05 21.62
CA LEU A 387 0.61 -4.42 21.45
C LEU A 387 0.44 -5.20 22.75
N GLY A 388 -0.24 -6.35 22.69
CA GLY A 388 -0.54 -7.14 23.89
C GLY A 388 -1.39 -6.41 24.93
N GLY A 389 -2.18 -5.41 24.52
CA GLY A 389 -2.96 -4.54 25.41
C GLY A 389 -2.17 -3.36 26.01
N PHE A 390 -0.88 -3.22 25.71
CA PHE A 390 -0.06 -2.10 26.18
C PHE A 390 0.07 -1.01 25.11
N PRO A 391 -0.01 0.29 25.45
CA PRO A 391 0.21 1.38 24.50
C PRO A 391 1.62 1.32 23.92
N VAL A 392 1.73 1.46 22.60
CA VAL A 392 3.01 1.56 21.89
C VAL A 392 3.51 2.99 21.99
N ILE A 393 4.69 3.17 22.58
CA ILE A 393 5.27 4.50 22.79
C ILE A 393 6.52 4.76 21.96
N ALA A 394 7.14 3.73 21.41
CA ALA A 394 8.42 3.85 20.74
C ALA A 394 8.61 2.78 19.68
N ILE A 395 9.26 3.20 18.60
CA ILE A 395 9.93 2.31 17.65
C ILE A 395 11.39 2.27 18.08
N GLY A 396 11.84 1.10 18.52
CA GLY A 396 13.16 0.93 19.12
C GLY A 396 14.30 0.93 18.11
N TYR A 397 15.52 0.78 18.64
CA TYR A 397 16.74 0.66 17.88
C TYR A 397 16.61 -0.42 16.79
N ALA A 398 16.93 -0.07 15.54
CA ALA A 398 16.98 -0.99 14.40
C ALA A 398 15.70 -1.83 14.16
N ALA A 399 14.52 -1.37 14.62
CA ALA A 399 13.30 -2.17 14.60
C ALA A 399 12.83 -2.61 13.19
N PHE A 400 13.18 -1.86 12.15
CA PHE A 400 12.91 -2.16 10.75
C PHE A 400 14.20 -2.12 9.91
N GLU A 401 15.38 -2.25 10.52
CA GLU A 401 16.66 -2.20 9.79
C GLU A 401 16.70 -3.17 8.60
N SER A 402 17.18 -2.69 7.46
CA SER A 402 17.28 -3.40 6.17
C SER A 402 15.97 -4.07 5.75
N ASN A 403 14.82 -3.47 6.07
CA ASN A 403 13.53 -3.97 5.61
C ASN A 403 13.24 -3.51 4.17
N HIS A 404 13.40 -4.43 3.23
CA HIS A 404 13.15 -4.18 1.81
C HIS A 404 11.75 -4.59 1.34
N ILE A 405 10.87 -5.01 2.25
CA ILE A 405 9.52 -5.48 1.90
C ILE A 405 8.44 -4.46 2.26
N ILE A 406 8.67 -3.53 3.20
CA ILE A 406 7.74 -2.44 3.48
C ILE A 406 7.85 -1.35 2.40
N THR A 407 6.70 -0.85 1.96
CA THR A 407 6.60 0.23 0.98
C THR A 407 6.10 1.53 1.59
N SER A 408 5.38 1.44 2.71
CA SER A 408 4.98 2.59 3.52
C SER A 408 4.83 2.20 4.98
N VAL A 409 4.94 3.19 5.88
CA VAL A 409 4.69 2.99 7.31
C VAL A 409 3.81 4.11 7.88
N THR A 410 2.77 3.72 8.62
CA THR A 410 1.96 4.64 9.42
C THR A 410 2.28 4.48 10.89
N ILE A 411 2.83 5.54 11.49
CA ILE A 411 3.15 5.63 12.92
C ILE A 411 1.94 6.27 13.63
N PRO A 412 1.27 5.56 14.57
CA PRO A 412 0.05 6.04 15.19
C PRO A 412 0.31 7.04 16.33
N GLU A 413 -0.75 7.74 16.71
CA GLU A 413 -0.81 8.50 17.96
C GLU A 413 -0.40 7.65 19.17
N GLY A 414 0.37 8.26 20.07
CA GLY A 414 0.92 7.62 21.27
C GLY A 414 2.40 7.22 21.13
N VAL A 415 2.91 7.06 19.90
CA VAL A 415 4.34 6.86 19.65
C VAL A 415 5.05 8.20 19.80
N THR A 416 6.02 8.27 20.71
CA THR A 416 6.79 9.49 21.01
C THR A 416 8.22 9.45 20.48
N ILE A 417 8.74 8.27 20.16
CA ILE A 417 10.15 8.06 19.78
C ILE A 417 10.24 7.20 18.53
N ILE A 418 10.95 7.69 17.52
CA ILE A 418 11.53 6.89 16.44
C ILE A 418 13.02 6.73 16.79
N GLY A 419 13.42 5.53 17.19
CA GLY A 419 14.76 5.25 17.70
C GLY A 419 15.85 5.30 16.63
N ASP A 420 17.10 5.24 17.10
CA ASP A 420 18.26 5.22 16.22
C ASP A 420 18.20 4.01 15.28
N PHE A 421 18.55 4.21 14.02
CA PHE A 421 18.53 3.19 12.97
C PHE A 421 17.15 2.53 12.73
N ALA A 422 16.06 3.07 13.28
CA ALA A 422 14.74 2.41 13.30
C ALA A 422 14.27 1.91 11.92
N PHE A 423 14.53 2.66 10.85
CA PHE A 423 14.23 2.34 9.45
C PHE A 423 15.49 2.43 8.56
N TYR A 424 16.67 2.18 9.13
CA TYR A 424 17.94 2.19 8.40
C TYR A 424 17.87 1.22 7.21
N ASP A 425 18.24 1.67 6.02
CA ASP A 425 18.26 0.88 4.78
C ASP A 425 16.89 0.23 4.41
N CYS A 426 15.78 0.90 4.77
CA CYS A 426 14.46 0.54 4.26
C CYS A 426 14.28 1.02 2.80
N SER A 427 15.06 0.45 1.88
CA SER A 427 15.20 0.97 0.50
C SER A 427 13.93 0.92 -0.35
N SER A 428 12.93 0.10 0.02
CA SER A 428 11.60 0.05 -0.64
C SER A 428 10.59 1.05 -0.05
N LEU A 429 10.92 1.74 1.05
CA LEU A 429 10.03 2.68 1.72
C LEU A 429 9.83 3.93 0.89
N THR A 430 8.62 4.13 0.38
CA THR A 430 8.25 5.28 -0.46
C THR A 430 7.63 6.43 0.32
N SER A 431 7.00 6.12 1.46
CA SER A 431 6.31 7.12 2.29
C SER A 431 6.29 6.71 3.77
N VAL A 432 6.37 7.72 4.63
CA VAL A 432 6.19 7.59 6.08
C VAL A 432 5.16 8.61 6.56
N THR A 433 4.21 8.17 7.39
CA THR A 433 3.30 9.05 8.10
C THR A 433 3.70 9.07 9.58
N ILE A 434 4.16 10.23 10.05
CA ILE A 434 4.59 10.47 11.42
C ILE A 434 3.46 11.22 12.14
N SER A 435 3.01 10.71 13.30
CA SER A 435 1.95 11.34 14.11
C SER A 435 2.44 12.57 14.88
N GLU A 436 1.51 13.45 15.30
CA GLU A 436 1.78 14.64 16.13
C GLU A 436 2.15 14.30 17.59
N SER A 437 2.31 13.01 17.91
CA SER A 437 2.85 12.57 19.20
C SER A 437 4.35 12.36 19.19
N VAL A 438 5.00 12.28 18.00
CA VAL A 438 6.43 11.99 17.90
C VAL A 438 7.25 13.21 18.30
N ILE A 439 8.16 13.03 19.26
CA ILE A 439 9.00 14.10 19.81
C ILE A 439 10.41 14.04 19.23
N ASN A 440 10.93 12.83 19.00
CA ASN A 440 12.32 12.61 18.59
C ASN A 440 12.43 11.64 17.41
N ILE A 441 13.22 12.04 16.41
CA ILE A 441 13.69 11.20 15.31
C ILE A 441 15.19 10.93 15.54
N GLY A 442 15.54 9.68 15.81
CA GLY A 442 16.88 9.27 16.22
C GLY A 442 17.95 9.34 15.14
N TYR A 443 19.17 9.05 15.56
CA TYR A 443 20.35 8.96 14.70
C TYR A 443 20.13 7.96 13.56
N SER A 444 20.38 8.38 12.32
CA SER A 444 20.24 7.53 11.12
C SER A 444 18.87 6.83 10.99
N ALA A 445 17.80 7.38 11.59
CA ALA A 445 16.50 6.70 11.67
C ALA A 445 15.92 6.27 10.32
N PHE A 446 16.12 7.06 9.26
CA PHE A 446 15.71 6.79 7.87
C PHE A 446 16.90 6.85 6.89
N TYR A 447 18.11 6.60 7.38
CA TYR A 447 19.32 6.56 6.54
C TYR A 447 19.14 5.56 5.39
N TRP A 448 19.52 5.94 4.17
CA TRP A 448 19.42 5.09 2.97
C TRP A 448 18.00 4.60 2.64
N CYS A 449 16.95 5.34 3.05
CA CYS A 449 15.59 5.14 2.53
C CYS A 449 15.49 5.67 1.09
N SER A 450 16.17 5.00 0.15
CA SER A 450 16.44 5.50 -1.21
C SER A 450 15.20 5.74 -2.07
N SER A 451 14.07 5.09 -1.76
CA SER A 451 12.78 5.29 -2.46
C SER A 451 11.86 6.33 -1.81
N LEU A 452 12.22 6.91 -0.66
CA LEU A 452 11.37 7.85 0.07
C LEU A 452 11.23 9.15 -0.72
N THR A 453 10.02 9.52 -1.12
CA THR A 453 9.80 10.67 -2.02
C THR A 453 9.51 11.99 -1.31
N SER A 454 8.90 11.91 -0.13
CA SER A 454 8.53 13.08 0.68
C SER A 454 8.39 12.69 2.15
N VAL A 455 8.74 13.60 3.04
CA VAL A 455 8.48 13.45 4.48
C VAL A 455 7.96 14.77 5.06
N THR A 456 6.92 14.67 5.88
CA THR A 456 6.40 15.76 6.71
C THR A 456 6.82 15.49 8.15
N ILE A 457 7.64 16.37 8.71
CA ILE A 457 8.06 16.30 10.11
C ILE A 457 7.02 17.09 10.92
N PRO A 458 6.28 16.46 11.84
CA PRO A 458 5.18 17.13 12.57
C PRO A 458 5.69 18.17 13.55
N SER A 459 4.79 19.07 13.98
CA SER A 459 5.09 20.19 14.87
C SER A 459 5.55 19.76 16.27
N SER A 460 5.27 18.52 16.65
CA SER A 460 5.70 17.94 17.92
C SER A 460 7.17 17.53 17.98
N VAL A 461 7.85 17.38 16.83
CA VAL A 461 9.24 16.93 16.78
C VAL A 461 10.15 18.09 17.17
N THR A 462 10.97 17.92 18.19
CA THR A 462 11.93 18.95 18.63
C THR A 462 13.30 18.79 17.96
N THR A 463 13.68 17.54 17.64
CA THR A 463 15.02 17.21 17.15
C THR A 463 14.93 16.23 15.99
N ILE A 464 15.62 16.56 14.89
CA ILE A 464 15.97 15.63 13.81
C ILE A 464 17.41 15.18 14.08
N GLY A 465 17.62 13.89 14.34
CA GLY A 465 18.94 13.33 14.66
C GLY A 465 19.93 13.38 13.50
N ASP A 466 21.21 13.21 13.82
CA ASP A 466 22.27 13.20 12.82
C ASP A 466 22.04 12.07 11.81
N TYR A 467 22.33 12.34 10.54
CA TYR A 467 22.13 11.42 9.42
C TYR A 467 20.68 10.90 9.23
N ALA A 468 19.68 11.46 9.93
CA ALA A 468 18.33 10.88 10.02
C ALA A 468 17.71 10.56 8.66
N PHE A 469 17.92 11.38 7.63
CA PHE A 469 17.42 11.20 6.26
C PHE A 469 18.55 11.24 5.22
N ALA A 470 19.80 10.96 5.62
CA ALA A 470 20.92 10.94 4.68
C ALA A 470 20.73 9.83 3.63
N TYR A 471 21.20 10.08 2.41
CA TYR A 471 21.08 9.17 1.27
C TYR A 471 19.63 8.81 0.88
N CYS A 472 18.64 9.65 1.19
CA CYS A 472 17.28 9.51 0.65
C CYS A 472 17.25 9.97 -0.82
N LEU A 473 17.68 9.08 -1.73
CA LEU A 473 17.97 9.42 -3.13
C LEU A 473 16.77 9.96 -3.92
N SER A 474 15.56 9.53 -3.57
CA SER A 474 14.31 9.95 -4.24
C SER A 474 13.58 11.09 -3.53
N LEU A 475 14.12 11.65 -2.44
CA LEU A 475 13.44 12.64 -1.63
C LEU A 475 13.34 13.97 -2.37
N ILE A 476 12.14 14.38 -2.76
CA ILE A 476 11.88 15.57 -3.58
C ILE A 476 11.66 16.82 -2.72
N SER A 477 10.98 16.65 -1.59
CA SER A 477 10.62 17.74 -0.68
C SER A 477 10.57 17.28 0.76
N VAL A 478 10.90 18.20 1.67
CA VAL A 478 10.83 18.01 3.11
C VAL A 478 10.12 19.23 3.71
N THR A 479 9.11 18.97 4.54
CA THR A 479 8.47 20.00 5.36
C THR A 479 8.94 19.83 6.80
N ILE A 480 9.70 20.80 7.31
CA ILE A 480 10.14 20.89 8.70
C ILE A 480 9.19 21.85 9.41
N SER A 481 8.40 21.35 10.37
CA SER A 481 7.40 22.15 11.08
C SER A 481 7.99 22.94 12.24
N GLU A 482 7.24 23.95 12.70
CA GLU A 482 7.67 24.99 13.65
C GLU A 482 8.20 24.53 15.01
N GLY A 483 7.94 23.29 15.45
CA GLY A 483 8.48 22.81 16.73
C GLY A 483 9.91 22.28 16.67
N VAL A 484 10.47 22.08 15.47
CA VAL A 484 11.83 21.57 15.31
C VAL A 484 12.83 22.66 15.70
N THR A 485 13.62 22.44 16.75
CA THR A 485 14.64 23.40 17.20
C THR A 485 16.02 23.14 16.62
N THR A 486 16.30 21.88 16.25
CA THR A 486 17.61 21.45 15.77
C THR A 486 17.48 20.48 14.60
N ILE A 487 18.17 20.81 13.50
CA ILE A 487 18.44 19.88 12.40
C ILE A 487 19.85 19.31 12.64
N GLY A 488 19.95 17.99 12.85
CA GLY A 488 21.20 17.31 13.16
C GLY A 488 22.24 17.35 12.04
N ASP A 489 23.46 16.97 12.38
CA ASP A 489 24.57 16.93 11.44
C ASP A 489 24.27 15.88 10.36
N TYR A 490 24.53 16.22 9.10
CA TYR A 490 24.29 15.36 7.94
C TYR A 490 22.82 14.91 7.77
N ALA A 491 21.85 15.54 8.43
CA ALA A 491 20.46 15.07 8.49
C ALA A 491 19.84 14.76 7.11
N PHE A 492 20.14 15.54 6.08
CA PHE A 492 19.70 15.35 4.69
C PHE A 492 20.91 15.28 3.72
N PHE A 493 22.06 14.79 4.21
CA PHE A 493 23.26 14.62 3.39
C PHE A 493 23.00 13.73 2.17
N TYR A 494 23.47 14.16 1.00
CA TYR A 494 23.36 13.40 -0.25
C TYR A 494 21.90 13.08 -0.62
N CYS A 495 21.03 14.09 -0.70
CA CYS A 495 19.66 13.98 -1.21
C CYS A 495 19.55 14.58 -2.63
N PRO A 496 19.98 13.88 -3.69
CA PRO A 496 20.12 14.44 -5.03
C PRO A 496 18.82 14.88 -5.69
N SER A 497 17.67 14.37 -5.27
CA SER A 497 16.35 14.74 -5.82
C SER A 497 15.68 15.91 -5.08
N LEU A 498 16.26 16.38 -3.98
CA LEU A 498 15.64 17.40 -3.12
C LEU A 498 15.62 18.74 -3.84
N THR A 499 14.44 19.26 -4.15
CA THR A 499 14.25 20.47 -4.97
C THR A 499 13.99 21.73 -4.17
N SER A 500 13.36 21.58 -3.00
CA SER A 500 13.03 22.68 -2.09
C SER A 500 13.04 22.20 -0.64
N VAL A 501 13.43 23.11 0.25
CA VAL A 501 13.39 22.92 1.71
C VAL A 501 12.78 24.17 2.34
N THR A 502 11.83 23.96 3.24
CA THR A 502 11.29 25.02 4.11
C THR A 502 11.76 24.77 5.53
N ILE A 503 12.58 25.67 6.06
CA ILE A 503 13.08 25.67 7.44
C ILE A 503 12.25 26.67 8.23
N SER A 504 11.39 26.19 9.12
CA SER A 504 10.42 26.98 9.89
C SER A 504 11.05 27.80 11.02
N GLU A 505 10.29 28.75 11.57
CA GLU A 505 10.75 29.75 12.56
C GLU A 505 11.30 29.16 13.88
N GLY A 506 10.89 27.95 14.28
CA GLY A 506 11.41 27.32 15.50
C GLY A 506 12.83 26.78 15.39
N VAL A 507 13.38 26.63 14.17
CA VAL A 507 14.71 26.04 13.98
C VAL A 507 15.76 27.05 14.41
N ILE A 508 16.58 26.68 15.39
CA ILE A 508 17.65 27.53 15.93
C ILE A 508 18.97 27.23 15.20
N ASN A 509 19.26 25.95 14.96
CA ASN A 509 20.53 25.49 14.41
C ASN A 509 20.31 24.54 13.23
N ILE A 510 20.98 24.84 12.10
CA ILE A 510 21.18 23.94 10.97
C ILE A 510 22.54 23.26 11.15
N GLY A 511 22.56 21.94 11.30
CA GLY A 511 23.76 21.15 11.60
C GLY A 511 24.82 21.15 10.50
N TYR A 512 26.00 20.63 10.87
CA TYR A 512 27.12 20.42 9.97
C TYR A 512 26.71 19.56 8.77
N SER A 513 26.96 20.02 7.55
CA SER A 513 26.65 19.30 6.30
C SER A 513 25.18 18.86 6.17
N ALA A 514 24.24 19.52 6.86
CA ALA A 514 22.84 19.08 6.94
C ALA A 514 22.19 18.85 5.57
N PHE A 515 22.49 19.68 4.57
CA PHE A 515 22.01 19.55 3.18
C PHE A 515 23.17 19.48 2.17
N TYR A 516 24.34 19.00 2.60
CA TYR A 516 25.49 18.84 1.71
C TYR A 516 25.18 17.89 0.55
N TYR A 517 25.60 18.26 -0.65
CA TYR A 517 25.40 17.48 -1.89
C TYR A 517 23.92 17.25 -2.22
N CYS A 518 23.12 18.32 -2.20
CA CYS A 518 21.75 18.35 -2.72
C CYS A 518 21.71 19.12 -4.07
N PRO A 519 22.25 18.56 -5.18
CA PRO A 519 22.44 19.28 -6.43
C PRO A 519 21.15 19.80 -7.08
N SER A 520 19.98 19.22 -6.81
CA SER A 520 18.69 19.68 -7.36
C SER A 520 18.01 20.78 -6.54
N LEU A 521 18.59 21.18 -5.41
CA LEU A 521 17.97 22.15 -4.51
C LEU A 521 17.98 23.53 -5.16
N THR A 522 16.81 24.03 -5.57
CA THR A 522 16.68 25.30 -6.31
C THR A 522 16.35 26.49 -5.43
N SER A 523 15.69 26.24 -4.29
CA SER A 523 15.27 27.25 -3.32
C SER A 523 15.35 26.71 -1.90
N VAL A 524 15.84 27.53 -0.99
CA VAL A 524 15.80 27.30 0.46
C VAL A 524 15.12 28.48 1.12
N THR A 525 14.08 28.21 1.91
CA THR A 525 13.47 29.22 2.78
C THR A 525 14.02 29.02 4.19
N ILE A 526 14.79 30.00 4.67
CA ILE A 526 15.32 30.06 6.03
C ILE A 526 14.50 31.11 6.78
N SER A 527 13.68 30.69 7.72
CA SER A 527 12.77 31.60 8.44
C SER A 527 13.47 32.34 9.59
N GLU A 528 12.87 33.45 10.04
CA GLU A 528 13.32 34.16 11.25
C GLU A 528 13.32 33.21 12.46
N GLY A 529 14.37 33.25 13.28
CA GLY A 529 14.59 32.33 14.40
C GLY A 529 15.86 31.47 14.24
N VAL A 530 16.30 31.23 13.00
CA VAL A 530 17.59 30.55 12.73
C VAL A 530 18.74 31.45 13.17
N ILE A 531 19.59 30.92 14.06
CA ILE A 531 20.77 31.62 14.60
C ILE A 531 22.04 31.16 13.87
N THR A 532 22.15 29.85 13.63
CA THR A 532 23.37 29.22 13.10
C THR A 532 23.10 28.42 11.83
N ILE A 533 23.83 28.74 10.77
CA ILE A 533 24.01 27.89 9.58
C ILE A 533 25.35 27.17 9.74
N GLY A 534 25.36 25.85 9.92
CA GLY A 534 26.57 25.06 10.18
C GLY A 534 27.55 24.97 9.01
N ASP A 535 28.74 24.45 9.28
CA ASP A 535 29.77 24.25 8.25
C ASP A 535 29.25 23.35 7.13
N MET A 536 29.55 23.66 5.87
CA MET A 536 29.12 22.90 4.69
C MET A 536 27.60 22.66 4.57
N ALA A 537 26.76 23.37 5.32
CA ALA A 537 25.34 23.06 5.46
C ALA A 537 24.60 22.97 4.12
N PHE A 538 24.92 23.82 3.15
CA PHE A 538 24.35 23.84 1.80
C PHE A 538 25.42 23.69 0.71
N ALA A 539 26.61 23.16 1.04
CA ALA A 539 27.66 23.00 0.05
C ALA A 539 27.25 21.99 -1.04
N GLU A 540 27.70 22.26 -2.26
CA GLU A 540 27.36 21.52 -3.48
C GLU A 540 25.86 21.49 -3.84
N CYS A 541 25.07 22.43 -3.32
CA CYS A 541 23.71 22.73 -3.81
C CYS A 541 23.78 23.50 -5.14
N SER A 542 24.29 22.84 -6.17
CA SER A 542 24.66 23.47 -7.45
C SER A 542 23.51 24.10 -8.25
N SER A 543 22.25 23.74 -7.98
CA SER A 543 21.07 24.39 -8.60
C SER A 543 20.47 25.53 -7.78
N LEU A 544 21.01 25.83 -6.59
CA LEU A 544 20.46 26.88 -5.73
C LEU A 544 20.71 28.23 -6.39
N THR A 545 19.64 28.98 -6.70
CA THR A 545 19.75 30.21 -7.51
C THR A 545 19.81 31.46 -6.66
N SER A 546 19.12 31.45 -5.53
CA SER A 546 19.08 32.53 -4.55
C SER A 546 18.90 31.99 -3.14
N VAL A 547 19.34 32.76 -2.14
CA VAL A 547 19.08 32.47 -0.73
C VAL A 547 18.78 33.76 0.01
N THR A 548 17.79 33.71 0.90
CA THR A 548 17.49 34.81 1.82
C THR A 548 17.96 34.41 3.21
N ILE A 549 18.82 35.25 3.80
CA ILE A 549 19.36 35.09 5.14
C ILE A 549 18.55 35.99 6.09
N PRO A 550 17.79 35.41 7.04
CA PRO A 550 16.96 36.18 7.96
C PRO A 550 17.78 37.00 8.93
N SER A 551 17.13 37.96 9.58
CA SER A 551 17.80 38.93 10.47
C SER A 551 18.44 38.29 11.71
N THR A 552 17.91 37.13 12.14
CA THR A 552 18.40 36.41 13.32
C THR A 552 19.71 35.65 13.12
N VAL A 553 20.19 35.45 11.89
CA VAL A 553 21.39 34.65 11.62
C VAL A 553 22.64 35.40 12.06
N THR A 554 23.30 34.90 13.11
CA THR A 554 24.54 35.48 13.63
C THR A 554 25.79 34.72 13.17
N THR A 555 25.63 33.46 12.75
CA THR A 555 26.75 32.55 12.42
C THR A 555 26.48 31.82 11.10
N ILE A 556 27.43 31.93 10.17
CA ILE A 556 27.47 31.17 8.92
C ILE A 556 28.79 30.38 8.90
N GLY A 557 28.71 29.05 8.83
CA GLY A 557 29.85 28.14 8.95
C GLY A 557 30.84 28.16 7.78
N GLU A 558 31.97 27.49 7.99
CA GLU A 558 32.98 27.23 6.95
C GLU A 558 32.35 26.52 5.76
N ALA A 559 32.65 26.99 4.54
CA ALA A 559 32.16 26.39 3.31
C ALA A 559 30.62 26.22 3.22
N ALA A 560 29.82 26.98 3.99
CA ALA A 560 28.37 26.78 4.08
C ALA A 560 27.62 26.74 2.73
N PHE A 561 28.05 27.52 1.74
CA PHE A 561 27.54 27.56 0.36
C PHE A 561 28.64 27.29 -0.68
N TYR A 562 29.67 26.51 -0.31
CA TYR A 562 30.74 26.09 -1.22
C TYR A 562 30.17 25.38 -2.45
N TRP A 563 30.70 25.65 -3.64
CA TRP A 563 30.26 25.03 -4.91
C TRP A 563 28.77 25.21 -5.26
N CYS A 564 28.11 26.25 -4.74
CA CYS A 564 26.77 26.67 -5.18
C CYS A 564 26.86 27.43 -6.51
N SER A 565 27.16 26.72 -7.61
CA SER A 565 27.52 27.31 -8.90
C SER A 565 26.41 28.10 -9.61
N SER A 566 25.14 27.85 -9.28
CA SER A 566 24.00 28.63 -9.80
C SER A 566 23.57 29.80 -8.89
N LEU A 567 24.20 29.97 -7.73
CA LEU A 567 23.78 30.97 -6.73
C LEU A 567 24.19 32.35 -7.20
N THR A 568 23.24 33.14 -7.70
CA THR A 568 23.51 34.47 -8.28
C THR A 568 23.15 35.62 -7.35
N SER A 569 22.28 35.38 -6.36
CA SER A 569 21.78 36.41 -5.46
C SER A 569 21.69 35.90 -4.02
N MET A 570 22.13 36.71 -3.08
CA MET A 570 21.99 36.45 -1.65
C MET A 570 21.44 37.69 -0.96
N THR A 571 20.27 37.58 -0.35
CA THR A 571 19.59 38.72 0.32
C THR A 571 19.73 38.59 1.82
N PHE A 572 20.17 39.64 2.49
CA PHE A 572 20.27 39.73 3.96
C PHE A 572 19.18 40.65 4.49
N LEU A 573 18.33 40.13 5.37
CA LEU A 573 17.23 40.91 5.97
C LEU A 573 17.64 41.69 7.23
N GLY A 574 18.78 41.34 7.84
CA GLY A 574 19.30 42.04 9.02
C GLY A 574 19.96 43.38 8.70
N LEU A 575 19.83 44.35 9.61
CA LEU A 575 20.61 45.59 9.56
C LEU A 575 22.06 45.41 10.01
N GLU A 576 22.35 44.33 10.74
CA GLU A 576 23.71 43.97 11.17
C GLU A 576 24.20 42.75 10.40
N GLN A 577 25.46 42.79 9.95
CA GLN A 577 26.18 41.64 9.40
C GLN A 577 26.22 40.47 10.40
N PRO A 578 26.16 39.21 9.91
CA PRO A 578 26.47 38.04 10.73
C PRO A 578 27.81 38.20 11.45
N THR A 579 27.82 37.97 12.76
CA THR A 579 28.99 38.17 13.63
C THR A 579 30.15 37.20 13.34
N SER A 580 29.84 36.02 12.79
CA SER A 580 30.82 35.01 12.44
C SER A 580 30.49 34.42 11.06
N VAL A 581 31.44 34.55 10.14
CA VAL A 581 31.37 33.94 8.80
C VAL A 581 32.64 33.11 8.61
N GLY A 582 32.45 31.81 8.41
CA GLY A 582 33.54 30.86 8.22
C GLY A 582 34.31 31.09 6.91
N PRO A 583 35.56 30.62 6.84
CA PRO A 583 36.33 30.71 5.60
C PRO A 583 35.64 29.93 4.48
N TYR A 584 35.89 30.33 3.23
CA TYR A 584 35.41 29.64 2.03
C TYR A 584 33.89 29.47 1.92
N TRP A 585 33.09 30.18 2.74
CA TRP A 585 31.64 30.01 2.83
C TRP A 585 30.90 30.16 1.50
N ILE A 586 31.46 30.85 0.50
CA ILE A 586 30.95 30.97 -0.87
C ILE A 586 32.03 30.65 -1.93
N LEU A 587 33.10 29.94 -1.56
CA LEU A 587 34.15 29.58 -2.51
C LEU A 587 33.58 28.70 -3.63
N ASP A 588 33.95 29.01 -4.87
CA ASP A 588 33.45 28.37 -6.12
C ASP A 588 31.92 28.41 -6.28
N ALA A 589 31.24 29.33 -5.59
CA ALA A 589 29.89 29.74 -5.97
C ALA A 589 29.92 30.50 -7.32
N ASN A 590 28.75 30.89 -7.84
CA ASN A 590 28.67 31.63 -9.10
C ASN A 590 29.59 32.87 -9.08
N GLY A 591 30.43 33.03 -10.11
CA GLY A 591 31.36 34.17 -10.18
C GLY A 591 30.68 35.55 -10.28
N GLY A 592 29.38 35.59 -10.60
CA GLY A 592 28.54 36.78 -10.59
C GLY A 592 27.66 36.93 -9.35
N LEU A 593 27.85 36.12 -8.30
CA LEU A 593 27.07 36.19 -7.07
C LEU A 593 27.14 37.59 -6.44
N GLN A 594 25.97 38.18 -6.19
CA GLN A 594 25.84 39.46 -5.50
C GLN A 594 25.06 39.33 -4.19
N GLY A 595 25.54 40.03 -3.16
CA GLY A 595 24.83 40.23 -1.90
C GLY A 595 23.91 41.45 -1.95
N HIS A 596 22.72 41.37 -1.38
CA HIS A 596 21.78 42.48 -1.28
C HIS A 596 21.43 42.68 0.18
N ALA A 597 21.50 43.92 0.64
CA ALA A 597 21.12 44.31 2.00
C ALA A 597 20.36 45.64 1.94
N TYR A 598 19.75 46.02 3.05
CA TYR A 598 19.08 47.32 3.17
C TYR A 598 20.08 48.47 3.15
N TYR A 599 19.65 49.64 2.67
CA TYR A 599 20.49 50.85 2.65
C TYR A 599 20.96 51.26 4.05
N ALA A 600 20.08 51.10 5.04
CA ALA A 600 20.35 51.42 6.44
C ALA A 600 21.24 50.39 7.17
N SER A 601 21.57 49.26 6.53
CA SER A 601 22.37 48.20 7.15
C SER A 601 23.84 48.59 7.27
N ASN A 602 24.57 47.90 8.16
CA ASN A 602 26.01 48.06 8.32
C ASN A 602 26.82 47.32 7.24
N PHE A 603 26.18 46.74 6.21
CA PHE A 603 26.86 46.09 5.09
C PHE A 603 27.62 47.11 4.22
N PRO A 604 28.67 46.68 3.51
CA PRO A 604 29.33 47.53 2.52
C PRO A 604 28.35 48.04 1.45
N ALA A 605 28.54 49.27 1.01
CA ALA A 605 27.77 49.84 -0.10
C ALA A 605 27.94 49.01 -1.40
N PRO A 606 27.03 49.14 -2.39
CA PRO A 606 27.14 48.47 -3.68
C PRO A 606 28.54 48.58 -4.29
N GLY A 607 29.13 47.44 -4.66
CA GLY A 607 30.51 47.28 -5.13
C GLY A 607 31.53 46.95 -4.02
N GLY A 608 31.18 47.13 -2.75
CA GLY A 608 32.00 46.72 -1.60
C GLY A 608 32.01 45.21 -1.37
N SER A 609 32.95 44.72 -0.56
CA SER A 609 33.09 43.29 -0.26
C SER A 609 32.77 42.98 1.21
N PHE A 610 31.86 42.03 1.44
CA PHE A 610 31.53 41.42 2.73
C PHE A 610 32.07 39.98 2.76
N ASN A 611 33.17 39.74 3.49
CA ASN A 611 33.78 38.40 3.59
C ASN A 611 33.96 37.68 2.23
N GLY A 612 34.36 38.42 1.19
CA GLY A 612 34.53 37.90 -0.17
C GLY A 612 33.30 38.00 -1.08
N LEU A 613 32.10 38.25 -0.54
CA LEU A 613 30.88 38.51 -1.32
C LEU A 613 30.87 39.95 -1.81
N ILE A 614 30.63 40.19 -3.10
CA ILE A 614 30.45 41.56 -3.62
C ILE A 614 29.01 41.99 -3.38
N MET A 615 28.80 43.15 -2.75
CA MET A 615 27.47 43.70 -2.52
C MET A 615 26.93 44.34 -3.81
N GLY A 616 25.75 43.93 -4.25
CA GLY A 616 25.00 44.47 -5.38
C GLY A 616 24.11 45.64 -4.97
N ALA A 617 23.02 45.87 -5.73
CA ALA A 617 22.05 46.90 -5.41
C ALA A 617 21.39 46.66 -4.04
N TYR A 618 21.05 47.75 -3.36
CA TYR A 618 20.26 47.69 -2.13
C TYR A 618 18.91 47.01 -2.39
N ILE A 619 18.38 46.34 -1.37
CA ILE A 619 17.00 45.85 -1.39
C ILE A 619 16.09 47.07 -1.61
N PRO A 620 15.21 47.05 -2.63
CA PRO A 620 14.26 48.15 -2.83
C PRO A 620 13.39 48.32 -1.58
N GLU A 621 13.37 49.54 -1.04
CA GLU A 621 12.51 49.89 0.09
C GLU A 621 11.36 50.74 -0.42
N ASP A 622 10.15 50.17 -0.45
CA ASP A 622 8.91 50.93 -0.72
C ASP A 622 8.52 51.82 0.46
N TYR A 623 9.20 51.67 1.60
CA TYR A 623 8.90 52.35 2.85
C TYR A 623 10.14 53.03 3.39
N THR A 624 10.00 54.27 3.86
CA THR A 624 11.00 54.85 4.77
C THR A 624 10.59 54.55 6.20
N TYR A 625 11.54 54.23 7.08
CA TYR A 625 11.27 53.88 8.46
C TYR A 625 12.41 54.30 9.39
N THR A 626 12.12 54.34 10.68
CA THR A 626 13.10 54.48 11.76
C THR A 626 13.00 53.29 12.70
N VAL A 627 14.13 52.81 13.21
CA VAL A 627 14.17 51.75 14.22
C VAL A 627 14.50 52.36 15.58
N THR A 628 13.68 52.09 16.60
CA THR A 628 13.92 52.46 17.99
C THR A 628 13.70 51.23 18.87
N ASP A 629 14.66 50.90 19.73
CA ASP A 629 14.59 49.74 20.64
C ASP A 629 14.30 48.38 19.95
N GLY A 630 14.69 48.24 18.68
CA GLY A 630 14.48 47.01 17.89
C GLY A 630 13.16 46.97 17.10
N ASP A 631 12.32 47.98 17.25
CA ASP A 631 11.02 48.07 16.59
C ASP A 631 11.03 49.09 15.43
N ALA A 632 10.47 48.70 14.28
CA ALA A 632 10.35 49.56 13.12
C ALA A 632 9.08 50.42 13.18
N THR A 633 9.25 51.72 12.94
CA THR A 633 8.18 52.69 12.70
C THR A 633 8.26 53.19 11.27
N ILE A 634 7.21 52.97 10.46
CA ILE A 634 7.13 53.50 9.10
C ILE A 634 6.98 55.02 9.16
N THR A 635 7.82 55.76 8.46
CA THR A 635 7.79 57.23 8.40
C THR A 635 7.39 57.78 7.03
N GLY A 636 7.30 56.92 6.02
CA GLY A 636 7.01 57.31 4.65
C GLY A 636 6.75 56.09 3.75
N TYR A 637 6.09 56.32 2.62
CA TYR A 637 5.95 55.35 1.54
C TYR A 637 6.38 55.97 0.21
N THR A 638 7.20 55.24 -0.53
CA THR A 638 7.80 55.62 -1.82
C THR A 638 7.54 54.59 -2.92
N GLY A 639 6.78 53.52 -2.62
CA GLY A 639 6.47 52.48 -3.59
C GLY A 639 5.48 52.90 -4.68
N ASP A 640 5.24 52.02 -5.64
CA ASP A 640 4.46 52.30 -6.85
C ASP A 640 2.94 52.51 -6.57
N GLY A 641 2.43 52.13 -5.40
CA GLY A 641 1.02 52.25 -5.01
C GLY A 641 0.16 51.00 -5.30
N GLY A 642 -1.14 51.19 -5.50
CA GLY A 642 -2.13 50.11 -5.66
C GLY A 642 -2.71 49.62 -4.32
N ASP A 643 -2.96 48.32 -4.22
CA ASP A 643 -3.34 47.68 -2.96
C ASP A 643 -2.08 47.33 -2.17
N VAL A 644 -1.82 48.07 -1.10
CA VAL A 644 -0.59 47.99 -0.32
C VAL A 644 -0.83 47.14 0.93
N THR A 645 0.01 46.14 1.17
CA THR A 645 0.06 45.43 2.45
C THR A 645 1.28 45.89 3.23
N ILE A 646 1.06 46.43 4.42
CA ILE A 646 2.16 46.82 5.31
C ILE A 646 2.89 45.52 5.71
N PRO A 647 4.21 45.42 5.45
CA PRO A 647 4.97 44.23 5.85
C PRO A 647 5.03 44.13 7.38
N SER A 648 5.06 42.91 7.90
CA SER A 648 5.24 42.66 9.34
C SER A 648 6.68 42.93 9.81
N ILE A 649 7.64 42.96 8.89
CA ILE A 649 9.07 43.20 9.15
C ILE A 649 9.61 44.21 8.13
N LEU A 650 10.36 45.21 8.60
CA LEU A 650 11.15 46.14 7.77
C LEU A 650 12.56 46.24 8.35
N GLY A 651 13.58 46.04 7.53
CA GLY A 651 14.96 46.05 8.02
C GLY A 651 15.21 44.99 9.09
N GLY A 652 14.54 43.83 9.03
CA GLY A 652 14.68 42.79 10.06
C GLY A 652 14.04 43.14 11.43
N CYS A 653 13.40 44.31 11.56
CA CYS A 653 12.70 44.71 12.76
C CYS A 653 11.19 44.55 12.58
N PRO A 654 10.45 44.06 13.61
CA PRO A 654 8.99 44.02 13.55
C PRO A 654 8.42 45.42 13.34
N VAL A 655 7.51 45.55 12.39
CA VAL A 655 6.80 46.82 12.13
C VAL A 655 5.68 46.94 13.16
N VAL A 656 5.96 47.69 14.22
CA VAL A 656 5.00 47.90 15.32
C VAL A 656 4.24 49.21 15.20
N ALA A 657 4.72 50.14 14.39
CA ALA A 657 4.11 51.46 14.27
C ALA A 657 4.11 52.01 12.84
N ILE A 658 3.07 52.80 12.56
CA ILE A 658 2.98 53.69 11.42
C ILE A 658 3.03 55.11 11.97
N GLY A 659 4.03 55.89 11.60
CA GLY A 659 4.26 57.24 12.10
C GLY A 659 3.25 58.26 11.59
N ASP A 660 3.27 59.44 12.20
CA ASP A 660 2.45 60.56 11.77
C ASP A 660 2.68 60.84 10.28
N ARG A 661 1.60 60.99 9.51
CA ARG A 661 1.65 61.33 8.08
C ARG A 661 2.48 60.38 7.21
N ALA A 662 2.75 59.15 7.65
CA ALA A 662 3.61 58.21 6.93
C ALA A 662 3.13 57.86 5.51
N PHE A 663 1.82 57.92 5.25
CA PHE A 663 1.23 57.73 3.92
C PHE A 663 0.56 59.02 3.42
N GLU A 664 0.84 60.17 4.04
CA GLU A 664 0.28 61.47 3.63
C GLU A 664 0.66 61.78 2.17
N ASP A 665 -0.27 62.38 1.44
CA ASP A 665 -0.12 62.80 0.03
C ASP A 665 0.22 61.69 -0.98
N ASN A 666 0.09 60.41 -0.61
CA ASN A 666 0.20 59.32 -1.57
C ASN A 666 -1.01 59.28 -2.51
N THR A 667 -0.79 59.62 -3.78
CA THR A 667 -1.82 59.67 -4.83
C THR A 667 -2.06 58.34 -5.52
N ASN A 668 -1.20 57.34 -5.29
CA ASN A 668 -1.21 56.07 -6.03
C ASN A 668 -1.74 54.88 -5.22
N ILE A 669 -1.97 55.03 -3.90
CA ILE A 669 -2.46 53.95 -3.03
C ILE A 669 -3.99 53.87 -3.07
N ILE A 670 -4.53 52.73 -3.48
CA ILE A 670 -5.97 52.45 -3.56
C ILE A 670 -6.49 51.91 -2.23
N SER A 671 -5.76 50.99 -1.60
CA SER A 671 -6.10 50.45 -0.29
C SER A 671 -4.84 50.10 0.51
N VAL A 672 -4.96 50.07 1.84
CA VAL A 672 -3.89 49.63 2.74
C VAL A 672 -4.39 48.50 3.63
N THR A 673 -3.59 47.44 3.81
CA THR A 673 -3.86 46.36 4.77
C THR A 673 -2.84 46.37 5.90
N ILE A 674 -3.33 46.46 7.14
CA ILE A 674 -2.53 46.56 8.36
C ILE A 674 -2.37 45.15 8.98
N PRO A 675 -1.13 44.65 9.18
CA PRO A 675 -0.82 43.32 9.73
C PRO A 675 -1.01 43.28 11.24
N SER A 676 -0.88 42.09 11.84
CA SER A 676 -1.06 41.88 13.28
C SER A 676 0.04 42.53 14.14
N THR A 677 1.20 42.83 13.56
CA THR A 677 2.35 43.43 14.27
C THR A 677 2.17 44.90 14.59
N VAL A 678 1.36 45.65 13.82
CA VAL A 678 1.18 47.10 14.01
C VAL A 678 0.28 47.36 15.22
N THR A 679 0.85 47.96 16.25
CA THR A 679 0.18 48.32 17.50
C THR A 679 -0.12 49.82 17.61
N THR A 680 0.62 50.67 16.91
CA THR A 680 0.47 52.13 16.97
C THR A 680 0.31 52.75 15.58
N ILE A 681 -0.65 53.64 15.40
CA ILE A 681 -0.85 54.42 14.17
C ILE A 681 -0.88 55.89 14.56
N GLY A 682 0.04 56.66 13.97
CA GLY A 682 0.24 58.08 14.19
C GLY A 682 -0.90 58.92 13.63
N GLU A 683 -0.94 60.18 14.04
CA GLU A 683 -1.97 61.11 13.58
C GLU A 683 -1.86 61.33 12.07
N SER A 684 -3.01 61.35 11.40
CA SER A 684 -3.06 61.61 9.95
C SER A 684 -2.20 60.65 9.11
N ALA A 685 -1.86 59.46 9.63
CA ALA A 685 -1.00 58.48 8.96
C ALA A 685 -1.45 58.14 7.54
N PHE A 686 -2.76 58.09 7.31
CA PHE A 686 -3.37 57.84 5.98
C PHE A 686 -4.19 59.05 5.48
N ALA A 687 -4.03 60.21 6.11
CA ALA A 687 -4.78 61.41 5.76
C ALA A 687 -4.11 62.19 4.62
N PHE A 688 -4.73 63.30 4.25
CA PHE A 688 -4.34 64.12 3.11
C PHE A 688 -3.71 65.45 3.58
N GLY A 689 -2.61 65.88 2.95
CA GLY A 689 -1.73 66.93 3.47
C GLY A 689 -1.66 68.24 2.66
N SER A 690 -2.01 68.25 1.36
CA SER A 690 -1.77 69.42 0.49
C SER A 690 -3.01 70.06 -0.14
N TRP A 691 -2.92 71.27 -0.70
CA TRP A 691 -4.05 72.00 -1.29
C TRP A 691 -4.36 71.62 -2.75
N PHE A 692 -3.58 70.74 -3.38
CA PHE A 692 -3.52 70.63 -4.85
C PHE A 692 -3.66 69.23 -5.46
N ASP A 693 -3.47 68.13 -4.71
CA ASP A 693 -3.61 66.77 -5.24
C ASP A 693 -4.72 65.98 -4.52
N SER A 694 -4.99 64.72 -4.89
CA SER A 694 -6.00 63.89 -4.22
C SER A 694 -5.39 62.55 -3.80
N SER A 695 -5.45 62.22 -2.50
CA SER A 695 -5.24 60.84 -2.05
C SER A 695 -6.22 59.92 -2.78
N SER A 696 -5.82 58.68 -3.07
CA SER A 696 -6.65 57.68 -3.77
C SER A 696 -7.17 56.57 -2.86
N ILE A 697 -6.91 56.62 -1.55
CA ILE A 697 -7.23 55.54 -0.61
C ILE A 697 -8.75 55.43 -0.43
N THR A 698 -9.30 54.31 -0.90
CA THR A 698 -10.73 53.95 -0.80
C THR A 698 -11.04 53.04 0.40
N ALA A 699 -10.03 52.34 0.93
CA ALA A 699 -10.17 51.42 2.05
C ALA A 699 -8.89 51.30 2.89
N ILE A 700 -9.06 51.24 4.21
CA ILE A 700 -8.03 50.88 5.18
C ILE A 700 -8.49 49.60 5.88
N ASN A 701 -7.86 48.48 5.55
CA ASN A 701 -8.17 47.15 6.03
C ASN A 701 -7.24 46.74 7.18
N VAL A 702 -7.71 45.85 8.05
CA VAL A 702 -6.94 45.32 9.18
C VAL A 702 -7.11 43.81 9.21
N VAL A 703 -6.01 43.06 9.36
CA VAL A 703 -6.10 41.59 9.52
C VAL A 703 -6.84 41.23 10.82
N PRO A 704 -7.67 40.18 10.84
CA PRO A 704 -8.47 39.82 12.02
C PRO A 704 -7.67 39.66 13.32
N GLU A 705 -6.42 39.20 13.19
CA GLU A 705 -5.48 38.90 14.27
C GLU A 705 -4.85 40.16 14.89
N ASN A 706 -5.04 41.36 14.31
CA ASN A 706 -4.46 42.58 14.89
C ASN A 706 -5.07 42.87 16.28
N PRO A 707 -4.26 43.10 17.32
CA PRO A 707 -4.75 43.27 18.69
C PRO A 707 -5.36 44.64 18.97
N ASN A 708 -5.03 45.68 18.19
CA ASN A 708 -5.28 47.08 18.54
C ASN A 708 -6.28 47.79 17.61
N TYR A 709 -6.44 47.30 16.38
CA TYR A 709 -7.25 47.96 15.36
C TYR A 709 -8.28 47.01 14.74
N ALA A 710 -9.32 47.60 14.16
CA ALA A 710 -10.31 46.91 13.37
C ALA A 710 -10.70 47.76 12.16
N SER A 711 -11.18 47.10 11.11
CA SER A 711 -11.77 47.78 9.95
C SER A 711 -13.20 47.32 9.74
N ILE A 712 -14.11 48.27 9.50
CA ILE A 712 -15.48 47.99 9.05
C ILE A 712 -15.68 48.67 7.71
N ASP A 713 -15.95 47.87 6.68
CA ASP A 713 -16.10 48.31 5.29
C ASP A 713 -14.95 49.22 4.80
N GLY A 714 -13.71 49.00 5.28
CA GLY A 714 -12.55 49.81 4.91
C GLY A 714 -12.38 51.11 5.69
N VAL A 715 -13.14 51.36 6.77
CA VAL A 715 -12.90 52.48 7.71
C VAL A 715 -12.17 51.96 8.94
N LEU A 716 -11.16 52.71 9.39
CA LEU A 716 -10.26 52.31 10.47
C LEU A 716 -10.81 52.74 11.84
N TYR A 717 -10.82 51.80 12.78
CA TYR A 717 -11.19 51.98 14.18
C TYR A 717 -10.15 51.37 15.11
N ASP A 718 -10.25 51.72 16.40
CA ASP A 718 -9.67 50.89 17.46
C ASP A 718 -10.34 49.50 17.49
N LYS A 719 -9.71 48.52 18.16
CA LYS A 719 -10.18 47.13 18.20
C LYS A 719 -11.62 46.99 18.69
N GLU A 720 -12.00 47.80 19.66
CA GLU A 720 -13.32 47.80 20.30
C GLU A 720 -14.37 48.61 19.53
N ILE A 721 -13.98 49.29 18.43
CA ILE A 721 -14.86 50.14 17.60
C ILE A 721 -15.53 51.23 18.44
N THR A 722 -14.78 51.78 19.40
CA THR A 722 -15.19 52.93 20.23
C THR A 722 -14.63 54.24 19.72
N THR A 723 -13.57 54.19 18.92
CA THR A 723 -12.91 55.34 18.31
C THR A 723 -12.83 55.16 16.80
N LEU A 724 -13.45 56.06 16.04
CA LEU A 724 -13.22 56.16 14.59
C LEU A 724 -11.91 56.91 14.36
N ILE A 725 -10.90 56.20 13.87
CA ILE A 725 -9.54 56.73 13.73
C ILE A 725 -9.40 57.45 12.39
N GLN A 726 -9.75 56.79 11.28
CA GLN A 726 -9.59 57.37 9.94
C GLN A 726 -10.65 56.83 8.97
N TYR A 727 -11.33 57.77 8.32
CA TYR A 727 -12.20 57.54 7.17
C TYR A 727 -11.38 57.71 5.87
N PRO A 728 -11.50 56.80 4.89
CA PRO A 728 -10.84 56.93 3.59
C PRO A 728 -11.44 58.10 2.80
N CYS A 729 -10.65 59.14 2.53
CA CYS A 729 -11.15 60.42 2.01
C CYS A 729 -11.81 60.35 0.62
N THR A 730 -11.49 59.35 -0.20
CA THR A 730 -12.14 59.14 -1.51
C THR A 730 -13.38 58.25 -1.44
N ARG A 731 -13.64 57.61 -0.30
CA ARG A 731 -14.86 56.82 -0.08
C ARG A 731 -16.06 57.76 -0.13
N GLY A 732 -16.77 57.71 -1.25
CA GLY A 732 -17.92 58.58 -1.48
C GLY A 732 -19.23 58.08 -0.86
N GLY A 733 -20.24 58.95 -0.88
CA GLY A 733 -21.61 58.61 -0.49
C GLY A 733 -21.96 59.00 0.94
N ALA A 734 -23.04 58.42 1.48
CA ALA A 734 -23.49 58.68 2.84
C ALA A 734 -22.85 57.68 3.80
N PHE A 735 -22.41 58.14 4.97
CA PHE A 735 -21.79 57.30 5.97
C PHE A 735 -22.55 57.36 7.30
N THR A 736 -22.74 56.21 7.94
CA THR A 736 -23.33 56.11 9.28
C THR A 736 -22.28 55.56 10.22
N ILE A 737 -21.90 56.36 11.22
CA ILE A 737 -20.93 55.94 12.23
C ILE A 737 -21.59 54.85 13.11
N PRO A 738 -20.92 53.71 13.39
CA PRO A 738 -21.45 52.66 14.25
C PRO A 738 -21.84 53.17 15.63
N GLY A 739 -22.93 52.65 16.20
CA GLY A 739 -23.45 53.09 17.51
C GLY A 739 -22.58 52.76 18.72
N SER A 740 -21.52 51.96 18.54
CA SER A 740 -20.49 51.70 19.55
C SER A 740 -19.48 52.85 19.67
N VAL A 741 -19.35 53.69 18.63
CA VAL A 741 -18.35 54.77 18.60
C VAL A 741 -18.74 55.87 19.59
N THR A 742 -17.82 56.17 20.49
CA THR A 742 -17.92 57.26 21.47
C THR A 742 -17.03 58.45 21.11
N THR A 743 -16.02 58.23 20.27
CA THR A 743 -15.02 59.24 19.89
C THR A 743 -14.80 59.27 18.38
N ILE A 744 -14.88 60.45 17.76
CA ILE A 744 -14.37 60.69 16.40
C ILE A 744 -12.97 61.30 16.54
N GLY A 745 -11.96 60.64 16.00
CA GLY A 745 -10.56 61.02 16.14
C GLY A 745 -10.19 62.36 15.50
N TYR A 746 -9.00 62.84 15.82
CA TYR A 746 -8.41 64.02 15.17
C TYR A 746 -8.33 63.80 13.66
N GLY A 747 -8.83 64.74 12.86
CA GLY A 747 -8.78 64.65 11.40
C GLY A 747 -9.51 63.44 10.78
N ALA A 748 -10.34 62.71 11.53
CA ALA A 748 -10.83 61.40 11.11
C ALA A 748 -11.61 61.39 9.78
N PHE A 749 -12.30 62.46 9.42
CA PHE A 749 -12.96 62.69 8.13
C PHE A 749 -12.31 63.82 7.32
N ALA A 750 -11.17 64.36 7.74
CA ALA A 750 -10.55 65.50 7.07
C ALA A 750 -10.38 65.23 5.57
N PHE A 751 -10.71 66.23 4.75
CA PHE A 751 -10.62 66.22 3.30
C PHE A 751 -11.45 65.14 2.58
N SER A 752 -12.49 64.61 3.24
CA SER A 752 -13.40 63.65 2.62
C SER A 752 -14.35 64.32 1.63
N HIS A 753 -13.84 64.79 0.49
CA HIS A 753 -14.61 65.54 -0.51
C HIS A 753 -15.74 64.71 -1.13
N SER A 754 -15.60 63.39 -1.22
CA SER A 754 -16.63 62.54 -1.81
C SER A 754 -17.77 62.20 -0.83
N LEU A 755 -17.62 62.55 0.44
CA LEU A 755 -18.58 62.28 1.50
C LEU A 755 -19.77 63.25 1.38
N THR A 756 -20.97 62.70 1.22
CA THR A 756 -22.20 63.49 0.99
C THR A 756 -23.01 63.75 2.25
N SER A 757 -22.87 62.90 3.27
CA SER A 757 -23.50 63.07 4.58
C SER A 757 -22.88 62.11 5.61
N VAL A 758 -22.88 62.53 6.87
CA VAL A 758 -22.46 61.69 8.01
C VAL A 758 -23.55 61.67 9.05
N THR A 759 -23.99 60.47 9.44
CA THR A 759 -24.89 60.26 10.58
C THR A 759 -24.06 59.95 11.81
N ILE A 760 -24.05 60.87 12.77
CA ILE A 760 -23.33 60.75 14.04
C ILE A 760 -24.31 60.21 15.11
N PRO A 761 -24.07 59.04 15.72
CA PRO A 761 -24.94 58.47 16.75
C PRO A 761 -24.80 59.23 18.07
N GLY A 762 -25.84 59.16 18.91
CA GLY A 762 -25.85 59.82 20.23
C GLY A 762 -24.83 59.27 21.24
N SER A 763 -24.15 58.18 20.92
CA SER A 763 -23.03 57.62 21.69
C SER A 763 -21.75 58.48 21.58
N VAL A 764 -21.59 59.26 20.51
CA VAL A 764 -20.42 60.11 20.31
C VAL A 764 -20.45 61.27 21.30
N THR A 765 -19.46 61.29 22.20
CA THR A 765 -19.29 62.34 23.22
C THR A 765 -18.07 63.22 22.95
N VAL A 766 -17.16 62.77 22.08
CA VAL A 766 -15.94 63.49 21.72
C VAL A 766 -15.80 63.55 20.20
N ILE A 767 -15.59 64.76 19.67
CA ILE A 767 -15.21 65.00 18.27
C ILE A 767 -13.86 65.70 18.29
N GLY A 768 -12.86 65.06 17.73
CA GLY A 768 -11.48 65.56 17.66
C GLY A 768 -11.38 66.87 16.89
N ALA A 769 -10.32 67.64 17.18
CA ALA A 769 -10.01 68.81 16.37
C ALA A 769 -9.86 68.40 14.90
N THR A 770 -10.26 69.30 14.00
CA THR A 770 -10.22 69.12 12.54
C THR A 770 -10.90 67.85 12.00
N ALA A 771 -11.72 67.15 12.80
CA ALA A 771 -12.34 65.88 12.41
C ALA A 771 -13.08 65.94 11.06
N PHE A 772 -13.72 67.06 10.73
CA PHE A 772 -14.43 67.27 9.45
C PHE A 772 -13.82 68.41 8.62
N TYR A 773 -12.53 68.69 8.81
CA TYR A 773 -11.85 69.78 8.12
C TYR A 773 -11.89 69.59 6.60
N ASP A 774 -12.23 70.65 5.86
CA ASP A 774 -12.31 70.67 4.38
C ASP A 774 -13.18 69.54 3.75
N CYS A 775 -14.26 69.13 4.41
CA CYS A 775 -15.33 68.34 3.79
C CYS A 775 -16.24 69.27 2.97
N ARG A 776 -16.16 69.22 1.63
CA ARG A 776 -16.69 70.28 0.74
C ARG A 776 -18.12 70.08 0.20
N TYR A 777 -18.66 68.87 0.24
CA TYR A 777 -19.89 68.51 -0.47
C TYR A 777 -21.03 68.06 0.44
#